data_AF-A0A7Y6UEQ9-F1
#
_entry.id   AF-A0A7Y6UEQ9-F1
#
_cell.length_a   1.000
_cell.length_b   1.000
_cell.length_c   1.000
_cell.angle_alpha   90.00
_cell.angle_beta   90.00
_cell.angle_gamma   90.00
#
_symmetry.space_group_name_H-M   'P 1'
#
loop_
_entity.id
_entity.type
_entity.pdbx_description
1 polymer ?
#
loop_
_entity_poly.entity_id
_entity_poly.type
_entity_poly.pdbx_seq_one_letter_code
_entity_poly.pdbx_strand_id
1 'polypeptide(L)'
;MDLRRGVLLGVLVTAACSDGPPGRTYYERNIETIFIKSCKGNTSGCHATNVGDAYAFAAGNFDVTTFENVQKRRDLLAPFGPYQQPLLLIKAVAPELPNPMDPNKLFVQYGKTGGGTDQFLPIDVVHGGGSVLDVSSDDYFTLQTWMENGATENGLKPPTPARSGSGSCSTSVPSNFNPAMYTSNATYNTFKNDVAPILKDKGCNASNCHGAPQSDFYITCGDDDTQMAFNFSQAWSFVNDPVDDSQLLRVPLAVAAGGRGHTGGDQFSSDSDDDYVKVRAWAEAVKKLAFADTPEKTFFEQNVQPVLLQRGCSFQGCHSPAATNDFKLRSGTQGFFSAIALERNYELLRNEFMAIEFPDARRGRAVAKTILEDDYRLADQVGGMHGHRGGSVLETPGSANGSDPALCPTWTGNTAPANVTAFCVIQEWINRERAALGTQVTQMNSGDTMPVVFVDRPAGQAADRLEFDTFQGGADLVVSTATFGANFGHDMTLGAPTTLLGDASCAGARGGDIQAPDVANDGDTVAFAARPSANVPLSVWTVKISTGVCTQITPASGMIHNFDPAFSPDGQWIVFASTRGKSGPTLSRKRMLPQSDLWRIKLPSGTPEQVTWLSNSEISPQFMREGRMTMTTEKASDGFYQLAGRRLNWDLTDYHPLLAQRNTSAYKSLTDLAESAPSIGYSAATDIREGSDGNFLLIVSDLGTDGKPVVPGGGGALGIFNRSVGPFEQDRTDKGYLPSFKLVDAAAATGRSGATAAYRSPVTMPDGQIMASYAPTAGALAWRLVAVNPRTNAQTTLLAPAGGRAYVDAVLAIKYPARQLYLNRRQLVFGGGTDTDADHAVLYIPDAPMTFTLLTGNLRRGRPVDAFRKATKLVVETEGMCPPGSCTRGSNGIYENRMMLGAADLDDDGSVKVRLPSKTGVVLSLANDDGTVIKMGEEHQLGPGEEIAMGVRQTIKNFAGQTVNLYDAVCGGCHGTVTGRELDVFVTPDALTGASASASQTKEPKAIGP
;
A
#
# COMPACT_ATOMS: atom_id res chain seq x y z
N MET A 1 54.03 31.88 -75.29
CA MET A 1 52.72 32.50 -75.57
C MET A 1 51.78 32.15 -74.43
N ASP A 2 51.49 33.17 -73.63
CA ASP A 2 50.32 33.45 -72.79
C ASP A 2 49.66 32.40 -71.86
N LEU A 3 49.90 32.66 -70.57
CA LEU A 3 48.95 32.81 -69.45
C LEU A 3 47.45 32.50 -69.70
N ARG A 4 46.84 31.73 -68.77
CA ARG A 4 45.83 32.18 -67.77
C ARG A 4 45.28 30.97 -66.97
N ARG A 5 45.54 30.92 -65.66
CA ARG A 5 44.59 31.20 -64.53
C ARG A 5 43.42 30.20 -64.42
N GLY A 6 43.46 29.41 -63.34
CA GLY A 6 42.47 28.37 -63.03
C GLY A 6 41.33 28.79 -62.09
N VAL A 7 40.61 27.78 -61.62
CA VAL A 7 39.80 27.75 -60.39
C VAL A 7 39.78 26.28 -59.90
N LEU A 8 40.22 26.06 -58.65
CA LEU A 8 39.90 24.87 -57.86
C LEU A 8 38.42 24.94 -57.48
N LEU A 9 37.64 23.90 -57.75
CA LEU A 9 36.42 23.60 -56.99
C LEU A 9 36.56 22.20 -56.42
N GLY A 10 36.65 22.12 -55.09
CA GLY A 10 36.65 20.87 -54.35
C GLY A 10 35.32 20.15 -54.51
N VAL A 11 35.40 18.84 -54.74
CA VAL A 11 34.27 17.93 -54.69
C VAL A 11 33.85 17.78 -53.23
N LEU A 12 32.77 18.46 -52.85
CA LEU A 12 31.97 18.11 -51.68
C LEU A 12 31.23 16.82 -52.04
N VAL A 13 31.72 15.68 -51.54
CA VAL A 13 30.93 14.45 -51.46
C VAL A 13 29.85 14.70 -50.42
N THR A 14 28.67 15.09 -50.87
CA THR A 14 27.46 14.98 -50.08
C THR A 14 27.18 13.49 -49.90
N ALA A 15 27.39 12.99 -48.69
CA ALA A 15 26.87 11.68 -48.29
C ALA A 15 25.34 11.78 -48.31
N ALA A 16 24.74 11.39 -49.44
CA ALA A 16 23.30 11.25 -49.56
C ALA A 16 22.85 10.16 -48.58
N CYS A 17 21.98 10.52 -47.64
CA CYS A 17 21.17 9.58 -46.89
C CYS A 17 20.43 8.69 -47.91
N SER A 18 20.67 7.39 -47.89
CA SER A 18 19.85 6.46 -48.66
C SER A 18 18.46 6.44 -48.03
N ASP A 19 17.46 6.94 -48.75
CA ASP A 19 16.07 6.69 -48.42
C ASP A 19 15.82 5.17 -48.38
N GLY A 20 15.45 4.67 -47.21
CA GLY A 20 15.09 3.28 -47.01
C GLY A 20 13.83 2.90 -47.81
N PRO A 21 13.57 1.59 -48.01
CA PRO A 21 12.46 1.11 -48.81
C PRO A 21 11.11 1.70 -48.34
N PRO A 22 10.18 1.98 -49.28
CA PRO A 22 8.93 2.66 -48.96
C PRO A 22 8.07 1.81 -47.99
N GLY A 23 7.56 2.46 -46.95
CA GLY A 23 6.58 1.88 -46.03
C GLY A 23 7.13 1.32 -44.71
N ARG A 24 8.44 1.45 -44.40
CA ARG A 24 8.97 1.10 -43.08
C ARG A 24 9.53 2.27 -42.29
N THR A 25 9.17 2.37 -41.01
CA THR A 25 9.60 3.43 -40.08
C THR A 25 11.04 3.22 -39.60
N TYR A 26 11.62 4.22 -38.92
CA TYR A 26 12.97 4.06 -38.33
C TYR A 26 12.97 2.92 -37.30
N TYR A 27 11.91 2.83 -36.50
CA TYR A 27 11.72 1.77 -35.51
C TYR A 27 11.75 0.37 -36.15
N GLU A 28 10.93 0.12 -37.17
CA GLU A 28 10.84 -1.20 -37.82
C GLU A 28 12.16 -1.65 -38.46
N ARG A 29 12.97 -0.69 -38.93
CA ARG A 29 14.27 -0.99 -39.58
C ARG A 29 15.38 -1.25 -38.56
N ASN A 30 15.48 -0.42 -37.53
CA ASN A 30 16.68 -0.36 -36.69
C ASN A 30 16.47 -0.85 -35.26
N ILE A 31 15.24 -0.83 -34.75
CA ILE A 31 14.95 -1.08 -33.32
C ILE A 31 14.22 -2.41 -33.14
N GLU A 32 13.15 -2.63 -33.91
CA GLU A 32 12.36 -3.86 -33.85
C GLU A 32 13.22 -5.10 -34.13
N THR A 33 14.14 -5.00 -35.09
CA THR A 33 15.07 -6.08 -35.43
C THR A 33 15.95 -6.49 -34.26
N ILE A 34 16.45 -5.54 -33.47
CA ILE A 34 17.23 -5.79 -32.25
C ILE A 34 16.35 -6.47 -31.20
N PHE A 35 15.15 -5.93 -30.95
CA PHE A 35 14.24 -6.49 -29.94
C PHE A 35 13.78 -7.91 -30.26
N ILE A 36 13.43 -8.20 -31.51
CA ILE A 36 12.99 -9.53 -31.92
C ILE A 36 14.15 -10.52 -31.81
N LYS A 37 15.36 -10.14 -32.24
CA LYS A 37 16.54 -11.00 -32.22
C LYS A 37 17.06 -11.24 -30.80
N SER A 38 17.33 -10.16 -30.06
CA SER A 38 18.10 -10.20 -28.82
C SER A 38 17.23 -10.36 -27.58
N CYS A 39 16.00 -9.82 -27.58
CA CYS A 39 15.10 -9.93 -26.43
C CYS A 39 14.11 -11.09 -26.61
N LYS A 40 13.23 -11.04 -27.62
CA LYS A 40 12.22 -12.09 -27.86
C LYS A 40 12.86 -13.45 -28.19
N GLY A 41 13.86 -13.45 -29.06
CA GLY A 41 14.53 -14.68 -29.55
C GLY A 41 15.32 -15.44 -28.48
N ASN A 42 15.96 -14.71 -27.55
CA ASN A 42 16.77 -15.31 -26.48
C ASN A 42 15.96 -15.65 -25.22
N THR A 43 14.87 -14.91 -24.94
CA THR A 43 14.05 -15.09 -23.73
C THR A 43 12.64 -15.55 -24.09
N SER A 44 12.55 -16.73 -24.70
CA SER A 44 11.30 -17.27 -25.26
C SER A 44 10.13 -17.20 -24.25
N GLY A 45 9.11 -16.41 -24.58
CA GLY A 45 7.90 -16.20 -23.76
C GLY A 45 7.98 -15.13 -22.67
N CYS A 46 9.14 -14.51 -22.44
CA CYS A 46 9.30 -13.43 -21.45
C CYS A 46 8.88 -12.07 -22.01
N HIS A 47 9.28 -11.77 -23.25
CA HIS A 47 9.05 -10.48 -23.91
C HIS A 47 8.13 -10.53 -25.12
N ALA A 48 7.28 -11.56 -25.17
CA ALA A 48 6.22 -11.70 -26.15
C ALA A 48 5.06 -12.47 -25.53
N THR A 49 3.84 -12.13 -25.96
CA THR A 49 2.64 -12.85 -25.54
C THR A 49 2.60 -14.26 -26.14
N ASN A 50 2.07 -15.21 -25.37
CA ASN A 50 1.92 -16.59 -25.86
C ASN A 50 0.76 -16.68 -26.86
N VAL A 51 0.97 -17.40 -27.97
CA VAL A 51 -0.08 -17.63 -28.97
C VAL A 51 -1.23 -18.40 -28.32
N GLY A 52 -2.44 -17.84 -28.37
CA GLY A 52 -3.64 -18.45 -27.78
C GLY A 52 -3.91 -18.12 -26.31
N ASP A 53 -3.06 -17.30 -25.67
CA ASP A 53 -3.33 -16.77 -24.34
C ASP A 53 -4.40 -15.66 -24.39
N ALA A 54 -5.56 -15.94 -23.80
CA ALA A 54 -6.69 -15.01 -23.76
C ALA A 54 -6.40 -13.71 -22.98
N TYR A 55 -5.42 -13.73 -22.08
CA TYR A 55 -5.04 -12.58 -21.25
C TYR A 55 -3.78 -11.87 -21.75
N ALA A 56 -3.21 -12.33 -22.86
CA ALA A 56 -2.03 -11.75 -23.48
C ALA A 56 -0.91 -11.45 -22.46
N PHE A 57 -0.56 -12.45 -21.65
CA PHE A 57 0.46 -12.36 -20.63
C PHE A 57 1.87 -12.50 -21.24
N ALA A 58 2.81 -11.71 -20.73
CA ALA A 58 4.24 -11.90 -20.95
C ALA A 58 4.96 -11.84 -19.60
N ALA A 59 5.83 -12.81 -19.31
CA ALA A 59 6.42 -12.98 -17.98
C ALA A 59 7.26 -11.77 -17.54
N GLY A 60 7.92 -11.08 -18.49
CA GLY A 60 8.67 -9.85 -18.24
C GLY A 60 7.80 -8.60 -18.08
N ASN A 61 6.46 -8.72 -18.17
CA ASN A 61 5.51 -7.61 -18.16
C ASN A 61 5.83 -6.52 -19.21
N PHE A 62 6.46 -6.91 -20.32
CA PHE A 62 6.91 -6.01 -21.39
C PHE A 62 6.97 -6.77 -22.70
N ASP A 63 6.17 -6.35 -23.69
CA ASP A 63 6.11 -6.98 -25.00
C ASP A 63 6.85 -6.10 -26.03
N VAL A 64 7.85 -6.70 -26.69
CA VAL A 64 8.75 -6.00 -27.62
C VAL A 64 8.41 -6.26 -29.09
N THR A 65 7.26 -6.87 -29.37
CA THR A 65 6.90 -7.33 -30.72
C THR A 65 6.46 -6.24 -31.69
N THR A 66 6.04 -5.07 -31.18
CA THR A 66 5.57 -3.94 -31.98
C THR A 66 5.91 -2.62 -31.30
N PHE A 67 5.94 -1.54 -32.06
CA PHE A 67 6.14 -0.19 -31.51
C PHE A 67 5.09 0.13 -30.44
N GLU A 68 3.82 -0.10 -30.73
CA GLU A 68 2.69 0.20 -29.84
C GLU A 68 2.81 -0.53 -28.51
N ASN A 69 3.21 -1.80 -28.51
CA ASN A 69 3.40 -2.57 -27.29
C ASN A 69 4.57 -2.02 -26.45
N VAL A 70 5.68 -1.65 -27.09
CA VAL A 70 6.83 -1.04 -26.42
C VAL A 70 6.45 0.30 -25.78
N GLN A 71 5.64 1.11 -26.46
CA GLN A 71 5.22 2.43 -25.96
C GLN A 71 4.27 2.37 -24.75
N LYS A 72 3.69 1.21 -24.41
CA LYS A 72 2.90 1.04 -23.18
C LYS A 72 3.75 1.11 -21.91
N ARG A 73 5.06 0.80 -22.03
CA ARG A 73 6.02 0.76 -20.92
C ARG A 73 7.14 1.79 -21.08
N ARG A 74 6.78 3.05 -21.33
CA ARG A 74 7.75 4.15 -21.46
C ARG A 74 8.54 4.44 -20.18
N ASP A 75 8.05 3.98 -19.02
CA ASP A 75 8.80 3.96 -17.77
C ASP A 75 10.10 3.13 -17.85
N LEU A 76 10.22 2.24 -18.85
CA LEU A 76 11.43 1.47 -19.12
C LEU A 76 12.40 2.14 -20.09
N LEU A 77 11.92 3.14 -20.86
CA LEU A 77 12.62 3.72 -22.01
C LEU A 77 13.30 5.05 -21.71
N ALA A 78 13.06 5.63 -20.53
CA ALA A 78 13.67 6.88 -20.10
C ALA A 78 14.53 6.68 -18.85
N PRO A 79 15.64 7.42 -18.71
CA PRO A 79 16.34 7.55 -17.44
C PRO A 79 15.40 8.12 -16.37
N PHE A 80 15.53 7.67 -15.13
CA PHE A 80 14.68 8.12 -14.04
C PHE A 80 15.46 8.25 -12.73
N GLY A 81 15.22 9.35 -12.02
CA GLY A 81 15.80 9.63 -10.71
C GLY A 81 17.34 9.58 -10.73
N PRO A 82 17.99 8.68 -9.97
CA PRO A 82 19.43 8.63 -9.90
C PRO A 82 20.06 7.86 -11.08
N TYR A 83 19.26 7.07 -11.82
CA TYR A 83 19.74 6.22 -12.90
C TYR A 83 19.87 7.01 -14.20
N GLN A 84 21.10 7.07 -14.73
CA GLN A 84 21.42 7.78 -15.98
C GLN A 84 21.03 6.98 -17.24
N GLN A 85 20.86 5.67 -17.10
CA GLN A 85 20.45 4.78 -18.19
C GLN A 85 19.00 4.33 -17.98
N PRO A 86 18.21 4.17 -19.06
CA PRO A 86 16.88 3.56 -18.98
C PRO A 86 16.92 2.14 -18.39
N LEU A 87 15.86 1.76 -17.66
CA LEU A 87 15.76 0.42 -17.04
C LEU A 87 15.87 -0.70 -18.09
N LEU A 88 15.39 -0.49 -19.31
CA LEU A 88 15.52 -1.45 -20.40
C LEU A 88 16.99 -1.80 -20.68
N LEU A 89 17.87 -0.80 -20.81
CA LEU A 89 19.30 -1.03 -21.04
C LEU A 89 19.97 -1.67 -19.84
N ILE A 90 19.65 -1.20 -18.64
CA ILE A 90 20.17 -1.77 -17.39
C ILE A 90 19.85 -3.27 -17.32
N LYS A 91 18.62 -3.67 -17.62
CA LYS A 91 18.21 -5.09 -17.63
C LYS A 91 18.79 -5.86 -18.82
N ALA A 92 18.95 -5.24 -19.98
CA ALA A 92 19.45 -5.92 -21.17
C ALA A 92 20.92 -6.36 -21.03
N VAL A 93 21.72 -5.63 -20.26
CA VAL A 93 23.12 -5.98 -20.01
C VAL A 93 23.35 -6.69 -18.67
N ALA A 94 22.31 -6.73 -17.82
CA ALA A 94 22.38 -7.31 -16.48
C ALA A 94 22.60 -8.83 -16.51
N PRO A 95 23.46 -9.36 -15.64
CA PRO A 95 23.66 -10.80 -15.52
C PRO A 95 22.46 -11.46 -14.81
N GLU A 96 22.40 -12.79 -14.89
CA GLU A 96 21.42 -13.60 -14.15
C GLU A 96 21.70 -13.58 -12.64
N LEU A 97 22.99 -13.48 -12.27
CA LEU A 97 23.48 -13.41 -10.91
C LEU A 97 24.40 -12.19 -10.73
N PRO A 98 24.38 -11.52 -9.57
CA PRO A 98 25.29 -10.40 -9.33
C PRO A 98 26.76 -10.81 -9.48
N ASN A 99 27.49 -10.15 -10.37
CA ASN A 99 28.92 -10.36 -10.59
C ASN A 99 29.67 -9.03 -10.43
N PRO A 100 30.55 -8.87 -9.42
CA PRO A 100 31.34 -7.67 -9.23
C PRO A 100 32.31 -7.37 -10.37
N MET A 101 32.74 -8.41 -11.10
CA MET A 101 33.73 -8.34 -12.20
C MET A 101 33.07 -8.31 -13.59
N ASP A 102 31.76 -8.07 -13.67
CA ASP A 102 31.06 -8.03 -14.95
C ASP A 102 31.57 -6.86 -15.82
N PRO A 103 32.10 -7.12 -17.03
CA PRO A 103 32.54 -6.06 -17.94
C PRO A 103 31.40 -5.16 -18.41
N ASN A 104 30.15 -5.62 -18.34
CA ASN A 104 28.94 -4.87 -18.69
C ASN A 104 28.36 -4.07 -17.53
N LYS A 105 29.06 -4.00 -16.38
CA LYS A 105 28.54 -3.38 -15.17
C LYS A 105 28.31 -1.89 -15.33
N LEU A 106 27.08 -1.47 -15.06
CA LEU A 106 26.68 -0.07 -15.02
C LEU A 106 26.72 0.48 -13.59
N PHE A 107 26.75 1.81 -13.48
CA PHE A 107 26.92 2.50 -12.21
C PHE A 107 25.85 3.59 -12.01
N VAL A 108 25.54 3.85 -10.75
CA VAL A 108 24.68 4.95 -10.30
C VAL A 108 25.50 5.90 -9.43
N GLN A 109 25.38 7.21 -9.66
CA GLN A 109 26.04 8.20 -8.82
C GLN A 109 25.26 8.39 -7.51
N TYR A 110 25.98 8.41 -6.38
CA TYR A 110 25.39 8.66 -5.06
C TYR A 110 26.31 9.53 -4.22
N GLY A 111 26.05 10.83 -4.17
CA GLY A 111 26.83 11.78 -3.39
C GLY A 111 28.30 11.89 -3.84
N LYS A 112 29.14 12.29 -2.89
CA LYS A 112 30.59 12.43 -3.05
C LYS A 112 31.30 11.63 -1.96
N THR A 113 32.49 11.12 -2.29
CA THR A 113 33.38 10.50 -1.31
C THR A 113 33.88 11.52 -0.30
N GLY A 114 34.48 11.06 0.81
CA GLY A 114 35.10 11.95 1.80
C GLY A 114 36.24 12.84 1.26
N GLY A 115 36.74 12.56 0.04
CA GLY A 115 37.70 13.40 -0.68
C GLY A 115 37.09 14.38 -1.69
N GLY A 116 35.76 14.49 -1.76
CA GLY A 116 35.05 15.42 -2.65
C GLY A 116 34.89 14.95 -4.10
N THR A 117 35.25 13.71 -4.43
CA THR A 117 35.01 13.12 -5.75
C THR A 117 33.64 12.48 -5.84
N ASP A 118 33.03 12.44 -7.03
CA ASP A 118 31.75 11.76 -7.24
C ASP A 118 31.87 10.27 -6.90
N GLN A 119 30.94 9.78 -6.09
CA GLN A 119 30.86 8.38 -5.71
C GLN A 119 29.95 7.64 -6.69
N PHE A 120 30.48 6.58 -7.31
CA PHE A 120 29.74 5.70 -8.23
C PHE A 120 29.57 4.32 -7.60
N LEU A 121 28.32 3.88 -7.50
CA LEU A 121 27.92 2.59 -6.93
C LEU A 121 27.56 1.64 -8.07
N PRO A 122 27.99 0.37 -8.02
CA PRO A 122 27.60 -0.61 -9.04
C PRO A 122 26.10 -0.90 -8.97
N ILE A 123 25.46 -0.97 -10.13
CA ILE A 123 24.07 -1.42 -10.24
C ILE A 123 24.08 -2.96 -10.25
N ASP A 124 23.49 -3.56 -9.22
CA ASP A 124 23.41 -5.01 -8.99
C ASP A 124 21.99 -5.54 -9.23
N VAL A 125 21.36 -4.99 -10.28
CA VAL A 125 20.07 -5.43 -10.79
C VAL A 125 20.30 -6.65 -11.67
N VAL A 126 19.51 -7.71 -11.46
CA VAL A 126 19.61 -8.95 -12.23
C VAL A 126 18.55 -9.03 -13.32
N HIS A 127 18.80 -9.82 -14.37
CA HIS A 127 17.81 -10.15 -15.39
C HIS A 127 17.69 -11.67 -15.51
N GLY A 128 16.47 -12.21 -15.38
CA GLY A 128 16.25 -13.67 -15.35
C GLY A 128 16.62 -14.39 -16.64
N GLY A 129 16.72 -13.67 -17.77
CA GLY A 129 17.25 -14.22 -19.03
C GLY A 129 18.76 -14.10 -19.18
N GLY A 130 19.47 -13.61 -18.17
CA GLY A 130 20.88 -13.22 -18.25
C GLY A 130 21.12 -11.99 -19.14
N SER A 131 22.39 -11.67 -19.34
CA SER A 131 22.80 -10.56 -20.19
C SER A 131 22.52 -10.91 -21.66
N VAL A 132 21.74 -10.07 -22.34
CA VAL A 132 21.33 -10.25 -23.75
C VAL A 132 22.03 -9.28 -24.70
N LEU A 133 22.62 -8.21 -24.16
CA LEU A 133 23.41 -7.21 -24.90
C LEU A 133 24.72 -6.94 -24.17
N ASP A 134 25.73 -6.51 -24.93
CA ASP A 134 27.00 -6.02 -24.39
C ASP A 134 27.01 -4.48 -24.45
N VAL A 135 27.54 -3.81 -23.42
CA VAL A 135 27.61 -2.33 -23.36
C VAL A 135 28.47 -1.72 -24.46
N SER A 136 29.34 -2.53 -25.09
CA SER A 136 30.18 -2.14 -26.22
C SER A 136 29.59 -2.49 -27.59
N SER A 137 28.41 -3.13 -27.64
CA SER A 137 27.79 -3.56 -28.90
C SER A 137 27.10 -2.44 -29.66
N ASP A 138 27.10 -2.52 -30.99
CA ASP A 138 26.37 -1.60 -31.88
C ASP A 138 24.86 -1.60 -31.57
N ASP A 139 24.30 -2.76 -31.22
CA ASP A 139 22.89 -2.92 -30.83
C ASP A 139 22.58 -2.08 -29.56
N TYR A 140 23.48 -2.07 -28.57
CA TYR A 140 23.34 -1.27 -27.34
C TYR A 140 23.36 0.24 -27.67
N PHE A 141 24.35 0.71 -28.42
CA PHE A 141 24.45 2.13 -28.77
C PHE A 141 23.29 2.61 -29.64
N THR A 142 22.78 1.75 -30.53
CA THR A 142 21.60 2.06 -31.36
C THR A 142 20.36 2.26 -30.48
N LEU A 143 20.11 1.36 -29.54
CA LEU A 143 19.00 1.47 -28.59
C LEU A 143 19.16 2.69 -27.67
N GLN A 144 20.36 2.94 -27.15
CA GLN A 144 20.67 4.10 -26.32
C GLN A 144 20.36 5.40 -27.06
N THR A 145 20.87 5.56 -28.28
CA THR A 145 20.62 6.74 -29.13
C THR A 145 19.14 6.94 -29.40
N TRP A 146 18.42 5.86 -29.71
CA TRP A 146 16.98 5.92 -29.95
C TRP A 146 16.19 6.37 -28.71
N MET A 147 16.55 5.86 -27.52
CA MET A 147 15.93 6.27 -26.25
C MET A 147 16.28 7.71 -25.87
N GLU A 148 17.53 8.16 -26.08
CA GLU A 148 17.93 9.56 -25.90
C GLU A 148 17.18 10.53 -26.82
N ASN A 149 16.81 10.05 -28.02
CA ASN A 149 15.93 10.76 -28.96
C ASN A 149 14.43 10.62 -28.62
N GLY A 150 14.09 10.16 -27.42
CA GLY A 150 12.72 10.10 -26.92
C GLY A 150 11.94 8.85 -27.33
N ALA A 151 12.63 7.82 -27.82
CA ALA A 151 12.06 6.54 -28.24
C ALA A 151 10.90 6.70 -29.25
N THR A 152 11.07 7.62 -30.20
CA THR A 152 10.09 7.96 -31.23
C THR A 152 10.12 6.98 -32.39
N GLU A 153 8.99 6.82 -33.09
CA GLU A 153 8.89 5.88 -34.22
C GLU A 153 9.81 6.28 -35.39
N ASN A 154 10.05 7.58 -35.56
CA ASN A 154 10.93 8.16 -36.58
C ASN A 154 12.39 8.30 -36.12
N GLY A 155 12.71 8.00 -34.86
CA GLY A 155 14.05 8.10 -34.29
C GLY A 155 14.57 9.53 -34.09
N LEU A 156 13.73 10.54 -34.31
CA LEU A 156 14.10 11.95 -34.17
C LEU A 156 13.71 12.48 -32.78
N LYS A 157 14.61 13.28 -32.21
CA LYS A 157 14.38 13.95 -30.93
C LYS A 157 13.18 14.92 -31.05
N PRO A 158 12.16 14.81 -30.18
CA PRO A 158 11.05 15.76 -30.19
C PRO A 158 11.56 17.16 -29.80
N PRO A 159 11.05 18.24 -30.42
CA PRO A 159 11.42 19.60 -30.04
C PRO A 159 10.97 19.90 -28.61
N THR A 160 11.86 20.48 -27.80
CA THR A 160 11.58 20.88 -26.40
C THR A 160 11.61 22.41 -26.27
N PRO A 161 10.57 23.13 -26.71
CA PRO A 161 10.46 24.56 -26.39
C PRO A 161 10.20 24.74 -24.89
N ALA A 162 10.58 25.90 -24.35
CA ALA A 162 10.18 26.31 -23.00
C ALA A 162 8.64 26.22 -22.88
N ARG A 163 8.17 25.51 -21.85
CA ARG A 163 6.75 25.36 -21.57
C ARG A 163 6.40 26.17 -20.32
N SER A 164 5.47 27.10 -20.48
CA SER A 164 4.86 27.78 -19.33
C SER A 164 3.93 26.79 -18.62
N GLY A 165 3.95 26.81 -17.28
CA GLY A 165 2.99 26.07 -16.47
C GLY A 165 1.54 26.44 -16.82
N SER A 166 0.62 25.49 -16.69
CA SER A 166 -0.82 25.67 -16.92
C SER A 166 -1.66 25.03 -15.80
N GLY A 167 -2.83 25.60 -15.55
CA GLY A 167 -3.72 25.22 -14.45
C GLY A 167 -3.39 25.91 -13.12
N SER A 168 -4.34 25.88 -12.19
CA SER A 168 -4.27 26.59 -10.90
C SER A 168 -3.16 26.03 -10.01
N CYS A 169 -2.51 26.88 -9.21
CA CYS A 169 -1.64 26.43 -8.14
C CYS A 169 -2.47 25.88 -6.96
N SER A 170 -1.87 25.01 -6.16
CA SER A 170 -2.48 24.49 -4.94
C SER A 170 -2.15 25.38 -3.73
N THR A 171 -3.11 25.61 -2.84
CA THR A 171 -2.90 26.33 -1.56
C THR A 171 -2.66 25.38 -0.39
N SER A 172 -2.66 24.07 -0.63
CA SER A 172 -2.65 23.07 0.45
C SER A 172 -1.27 22.87 1.07
N VAL A 173 -1.21 22.96 2.40
CA VAL A 173 -0.02 22.63 3.21
C VAL A 173 -0.38 21.44 4.11
N PRO A 174 0.55 20.49 4.38
CA PRO A 174 0.29 19.41 5.33
C PRO A 174 -0.14 19.94 6.70
N SER A 175 -1.19 19.35 7.29
CA SER A 175 -1.78 19.82 8.56
C SER A 175 -0.83 19.77 9.75
N ASN A 176 0.21 18.94 9.69
CA ASN A 176 1.26 18.80 10.69
C ASN A 176 2.53 19.65 10.40
N PHE A 177 2.51 20.50 9.37
CA PHE A 177 3.64 21.36 9.04
C PHE A 177 3.81 22.47 10.09
N ASN A 178 5.02 22.62 10.63
CA ASN A 178 5.35 23.68 11.57
C ASN A 178 6.10 24.83 10.84
N PRO A 179 5.45 25.97 10.57
CA PRO A 179 6.09 27.08 9.86
C PRO A 179 7.15 27.80 10.69
N ALA A 180 7.10 27.73 12.03
CA ALA A 180 7.87 28.57 12.92
C ALA A 180 9.39 28.48 12.66
N MET A 181 9.92 27.26 12.49
CA MET A 181 11.35 27.02 12.26
C MET A 181 11.86 27.67 10.97
N TYR A 182 11.02 27.75 9.94
CA TYR A 182 11.39 28.31 8.64
C TYR A 182 11.25 29.82 8.64
N THR A 183 10.18 30.35 9.24
CA THR A 183 9.97 31.80 9.38
C THR A 183 11.04 32.48 10.24
N SER A 184 11.65 31.75 11.19
CA SER A 184 12.76 32.26 12.02
C SER A 184 14.13 32.22 11.33
N ASN A 185 14.25 31.62 10.15
CA ASN A 185 15.53 31.54 9.44
C ASN A 185 15.93 32.93 8.91
N ALA A 186 17.20 33.32 9.10
CA ALA A 186 17.70 34.63 8.69
C ALA A 186 17.57 34.90 7.17
N THR A 187 17.50 33.85 6.35
CA THR A 187 17.36 33.95 4.88
C THR A 187 15.91 33.88 4.39
N TYR A 188 14.93 33.71 5.30
CA TYR A 188 13.52 33.57 4.92
C TYR A 188 12.99 34.80 4.18
N ASN A 189 13.33 36.00 4.65
CA ASN A 189 12.91 37.25 3.99
C ASN A 189 13.55 37.41 2.60
N THR A 190 14.81 36.99 2.44
CA THR A 190 15.48 36.96 1.13
C THR A 190 14.77 35.99 0.18
N PHE A 191 14.42 34.79 0.64
CA PHE A 191 13.63 33.85 -0.18
C PHE A 191 12.27 34.44 -0.60
N LYS A 192 11.52 35.00 0.37
CA LYS A 192 10.19 35.58 0.14
C LYS A 192 10.23 36.70 -0.90
N ASN A 193 11.27 37.54 -0.88
CA ASN A 193 11.38 38.71 -1.74
C ASN A 193 12.04 38.41 -3.09
N ASP A 194 13.03 37.51 -3.13
CA ASP A 194 13.91 37.36 -4.30
C ASP A 194 13.74 36.03 -5.03
N VAL A 195 13.35 34.95 -4.35
CA VAL A 195 13.29 33.59 -4.93
C VAL A 195 11.86 33.14 -5.20
N ALA A 196 10.93 33.33 -4.24
CA ALA A 196 9.55 32.93 -4.39
C ALA A 196 8.84 33.58 -5.60
N PRO A 197 9.07 34.87 -5.93
CA PRO A 197 8.52 35.47 -7.15
C PRO A 197 9.01 34.78 -8.42
N ILE A 198 10.30 34.40 -8.50
CA ILE A 198 10.87 33.69 -9.66
C ILE A 198 10.14 32.37 -9.88
N LEU A 199 9.92 31.59 -8.81
CA LEU A 199 9.19 30.30 -8.91
C LEU A 199 7.75 30.49 -9.39
N LYS A 200 7.10 31.59 -9.01
CA LYS A 200 5.73 31.91 -9.43
C LYS A 200 5.67 32.42 -10.87
N ASP A 201 6.54 33.36 -11.24
CA ASP A 201 6.54 34.04 -12.54
C ASP A 201 6.95 33.10 -13.69
N LYS A 202 7.84 32.14 -13.43
CA LYS A 202 8.20 31.07 -14.39
C LYS A 202 7.13 29.97 -14.47
N GLY A 203 6.06 30.04 -13.67
CA GLY A 203 4.96 29.09 -13.65
C GLY A 203 5.30 27.75 -13.02
N CYS A 204 6.34 27.68 -12.18
CA CYS A 204 6.74 26.42 -11.53
C CYS A 204 5.61 25.87 -10.66
N ASN A 205 4.87 26.72 -9.95
CA ASN A 205 3.78 26.31 -9.05
C ASN A 205 2.46 25.95 -9.76
N ALA A 206 2.44 25.82 -11.09
CA ALA A 206 1.25 25.38 -11.82
C ALA A 206 0.96 23.90 -11.60
N SER A 207 -0.32 23.50 -11.62
CA SER A 207 -0.75 22.11 -11.37
C SER A 207 -0.11 21.06 -12.29
N ASN A 208 0.24 21.41 -13.53
CA ASN A 208 0.91 20.52 -14.47
C ASN A 208 2.45 20.49 -14.31
N CYS A 209 3.00 21.25 -13.35
CA CYS A 209 4.41 21.32 -12.99
C CYS A 209 4.60 20.95 -11.51
N HIS A 210 4.96 21.90 -10.65
CA HIS A 210 5.24 21.71 -9.22
C HIS A 210 4.07 22.11 -8.31
N GLY A 211 2.93 22.54 -8.86
CA GLY A 211 1.71 22.87 -8.11
C GLY A 211 0.91 21.67 -7.63
N ALA A 212 1.32 20.45 -7.98
CA ALA A 212 0.70 19.20 -7.56
C ALA A 212 1.40 18.63 -6.32
N PRO A 213 0.67 18.29 -5.23
CA PRO A 213 1.26 17.74 -4.00
C PRO A 213 2.16 16.52 -4.18
N GLN A 214 1.99 15.74 -5.25
CA GLN A 214 2.76 14.53 -5.55
C GLN A 214 4.18 14.84 -6.03
N SER A 215 4.43 16.05 -6.55
CA SER A 215 5.74 16.49 -7.03
C SER A 215 6.79 16.34 -5.93
N ASP A 216 7.98 15.82 -6.28
CA ASP A 216 9.14 15.79 -5.38
C ASP A 216 9.52 17.20 -4.90
N PHE A 217 9.32 18.19 -5.78
CA PHE A 217 9.40 19.61 -5.47
C PHE A 217 7.98 20.18 -5.53
N TYR A 218 7.20 20.11 -4.45
CA TYR A 218 5.83 20.64 -4.42
C TYR A 218 5.84 22.09 -3.93
N ILE A 219 5.28 23.02 -4.70
CA ILE A 219 5.24 24.45 -4.38
C ILE A 219 3.80 24.93 -4.42
N THR A 220 3.37 25.53 -3.32
CA THR A 220 2.03 26.12 -3.17
C THR A 220 1.92 27.48 -3.85
N CYS A 221 0.72 28.06 -3.90
CA CYS A 221 0.49 29.42 -4.37
C CYS A 221 1.32 30.46 -3.61
N GLY A 222 1.61 30.22 -2.33
CA GLY A 222 2.41 31.11 -1.49
C GLY A 222 1.66 32.36 -1.04
N ASP A 223 0.33 32.31 -0.99
CA ASP A 223 -0.51 33.49 -0.77
C ASP A 223 -0.60 33.90 0.72
N ASP A 224 -0.22 33.01 1.64
CA ASP A 224 -0.11 33.28 3.08
C ASP A 224 1.27 32.86 3.64
N ASP A 225 1.56 33.25 4.88
CA ASP A 225 2.87 32.98 5.50
C ASP A 225 3.12 31.49 5.78
N THR A 226 2.07 30.67 5.96
CA THR A 226 2.22 29.23 6.15
C THR A 226 2.60 28.55 4.83
N GLN A 227 1.92 28.92 3.75
CA GLN A 227 2.24 28.51 2.38
C GLN A 227 3.65 28.97 1.98
N MET A 228 4.03 30.21 2.32
CA MET A 228 5.36 30.74 2.01
C MET A 228 6.47 30.03 2.81
N ALA A 229 6.25 29.78 4.10
CA ALA A 229 7.17 28.97 4.92
C ALA A 229 7.30 27.54 4.40
N PHE A 230 6.20 26.96 3.92
CA PHE A 230 6.23 25.68 3.24
C PHE A 230 7.09 25.74 1.98
N ASN A 231 6.85 26.70 1.08
CA ASN A 231 7.64 26.87 -0.15
C ASN A 231 9.13 27.06 0.13
N PHE A 232 9.49 27.80 1.18
CA PHE A 232 10.88 27.94 1.66
C PHE A 232 11.48 26.58 2.02
N SER A 233 10.77 25.78 2.83
CA SER A 233 11.24 24.46 3.24
C SER A 233 11.50 23.54 2.04
N GLN A 234 10.62 23.62 1.03
CA GLN A 234 10.72 22.80 -0.17
C GLN A 234 11.91 23.25 -1.01
N ALA A 235 12.10 24.55 -1.26
CA ALA A 235 13.25 25.08 -2.00
C ALA A 235 14.58 24.76 -1.29
N TRP A 236 14.63 24.92 0.04
CA TRP A 236 15.87 24.70 0.80
C TRP A 236 16.33 23.24 0.70
N SER A 237 15.39 22.31 0.59
CA SER A 237 15.73 20.90 0.43
C SER A 237 16.53 20.58 -0.84
N PHE A 238 16.45 21.40 -1.89
CA PHE A 238 17.17 21.18 -3.16
C PHE A 238 18.53 21.89 -3.25
N VAL A 239 19.00 22.49 -2.14
CA VAL A 239 20.31 23.12 -2.03
C VAL A 239 21.39 22.08 -1.69
N ASN A 240 22.51 22.12 -2.41
CA ASN A 240 23.63 21.19 -2.25
C ASN A 240 24.94 21.93 -1.91
N ASP A 241 26.00 21.16 -1.61
CA ASP A 241 27.36 21.65 -1.43
C ASP A 241 28.33 20.85 -2.35
N PRO A 242 29.01 21.48 -3.32
CA PRO A 242 29.00 22.91 -3.64
C PRO A 242 27.64 23.38 -4.19
N VAL A 243 27.34 24.67 -4.01
CA VAL A 243 26.02 25.25 -4.35
C VAL A 243 25.68 25.11 -5.83
N ASP A 244 26.65 25.15 -6.72
CA ASP A 244 26.42 24.99 -8.16
C ASP A 244 25.92 23.57 -8.53
N ASP A 245 26.04 22.59 -7.62
CA ASP A 245 25.43 21.26 -7.75
C ASP A 245 23.97 21.21 -7.26
N SER A 246 23.40 22.31 -6.78
CA SER A 246 22.01 22.40 -6.31
C SER A 246 21.03 22.15 -7.45
N GLN A 247 20.03 21.29 -7.23
CA GLN A 247 19.07 20.94 -8.28
C GLN A 247 18.17 22.10 -8.66
N LEU A 248 17.88 23.00 -7.71
CA LEU A 248 17.14 24.24 -7.97
C LEU A 248 17.84 25.15 -8.99
N LEU A 249 19.15 24.97 -9.19
CA LEU A 249 19.95 25.67 -10.19
C LEU A 249 20.17 24.80 -11.43
N ARG A 250 20.65 23.56 -11.26
CA ARG A 250 21.08 22.70 -12.37
C ARG A 250 19.98 22.12 -13.24
N VAL A 251 18.83 21.77 -12.66
CA VAL A 251 17.72 21.16 -13.42
C VAL A 251 17.07 22.17 -14.38
N PRO A 252 16.70 23.39 -13.94
CA PRO A 252 16.12 24.40 -14.83
C PRO A 252 17.13 25.12 -15.75
N LEU A 253 18.44 24.95 -15.54
CA LEU A 253 19.48 25.55 -16.39
C LEU A 253 19.53 24.88 -17.78
N ALA A 254 19.79 25.68 -18.81
CA ALA A 254 19.99 25.18 -20.16
C ALA A 254 21.10 24.12 -20.24
N VAL A 255 20.85 23.04 -20.98
CA VAL A 255 21.83 21.95 -21.16
C VAL A 255 23.14 22.47 -21.76
N ALA A 256 23.07 23.43 -22.69
CA ALA A 256 24.24 24.06 -23.29
C ALA A 256 25.10 24.85 -22.27
N ALA A 257 24.51 25.25 -21.14
CA ALA A 257 25.19 25.92 -20.03
C ALA A 257 25.58 24.95 -18.89
N GLY A 258 25.50 23.63 -19.11
CA GLY A 258 25.82 22.61 -18.12
C GLY A 258 24.65 22.18 -17.23
N GLY A 259 23.41 22.55 -17.59
CA GLY A 259 22.20 22.09 -16.93
C GLY A 259 21.79 20.65 -17.27
N ARG A 260 20.82 20.11 -16.52
CA ARG A 260 20.38 18.69 -16.61
C ARG A 260 19.14 18.48 -17.47
N GLY A 261 18.46 19.55 -17.88
CA GLY A 261 17.20 19.49 -18.61
C GLY A 261 16.00 19.24 -17.71
N HIS A 262 14.87 19.83 -18.08
CA HIS A 262 13.64 19.87 -17.29
C HIS A 262 12.43 19.71 -18.22
N THR A 263 11.34 19.09 -17.74
CA THR A 263 10.10 18.91 -18.53
C THR A 263 9.41 20.24 -18.86
N GLY A 264 9.61 21.26 -18.05
CA GLY A 264 9.22 22.65 -18.34
C GLY A 264 10.12 23.36 -19.37
N GLY A 265 11.19 22.72 -19.82
CA GLY A 265 12.25 23.33 -20.63
C GLY A 265 13.20 24.21 -19.80
N ASP A 266 14.12 24.86 -20.49
CA ASP A 266 15.16 25.71 -19.90
C ASP A 266 14.54 26.99 -19.30
N GLN A 267 14.58 27.14 -17.98
CA GLN A 267 14.08 28.34 -17.27
C GLN A 267 15.16 29.40 -17.07
N PHE A 268 16.43 28.97 -17.09
CA PHE A 268 17.62 29.83 -17.05
C PHE A 268 18.47 29.57 -18.30
N SER A 269 18.80 30.62 -19.04
CA SER A 269 19.57 30.47 -20.28
C SER A 269 21.06 30.24 -20.04
N SER A 270 21.60 30.71 -18.91
CA SER A 270 23.01 30.61 -18.52
C SER A 270 23.17 30.79 -17.01
N ASP A 271 24.38 30.56 -16.50
CA ASP A 271 24.80 30.82 -15.11
C ASP A 271 24.91 32.33 -14.76
N SER A 272 24.73 33.19 -15.75
CA SER A 272 24.77 34.65 -15.69
C SER A 272 23.38 35.29 -15.78
N ASP A 273 22.33 34.48 -15.89
CA ASP A 273 20.94 34.92 -15.84
C ASP A 273 20.64 35.58 -14.47
N ASP A 274 20.02 36.75 -14.47
CA ASP A 274 19.72 37.51 -13.26
C ASP A 274 18.90 36.70 -12.24
N ASP A 275 17.96 35.87 -12.73
CA ASP A 275 17.16 34.99 -11.86
C ASP A 275 18.02 33.86 -11.29
N TYR A 276 18.91 33.28 -12.10
CA TYR A 276 19.86 32.25 -11.64
C TYR A 276 20.77 32.77 -10.54
N VAL A 277 21.33 33.98 -10.71
CA VAL A 277 22.24 34.60 -9.74
C VAL A 277 21.55 34.87 -8.41
N LYS A 278 20.29 35.32 -8.41
CA LYS A 278 19.49 35.52 -7.18
C LYS A 278 19.25 34.21 -6.43
N VAL A 279 18.82 33.17 -7.14
CA VAL A 279 18.60 31.85 -6.54
C VAL A 279 19.91 31.28 -5.99
N ARG A 280 21.02 31.45 -6.71
CA ARG A 280 22.35 31.01 -6.30
C ARG A 280 22.83 31.73 -5.05
N ALA A 281 22.70 33.05 -4.98
CA ALA A 281 23.08 33.84 -3.81
C ALA A 281 22.29 33.45 -2.56
N TRP A 282 20.98 33.20 -2.71
CA TRP A 282 20.17 32.67 -1.62
C TRP A 282 20.62 31.27 -1.19
N ALA A 283 20.91 30.38 -2.15
CA ALA A 283 21.39 29.02 -1.87
C ALA A 283 22.75 29.01 -1.14
N GLU A 284 23.67 29.93 -1.49
CA GLU A 284 24.94 30.15 -0.77
C GLU A 284 24.73 30.60 0.68
N ALA A 285 23.75 31.47 0.91
CA ALA A 285 23.44 31.97 2.24
C ALA A 285 22.78 30.90 3.14
N VAL A 286 21.82 30.14 2.59
CA VAL A 286 21.04 29.16 3.36
C VAL A 286 21.80 27.85 3.62
N LYS A 287 22.74 27.49 2.73
CA LYS A 287 23.60 26.28 2.76
C LYS A 287 22.81 24.96 2.68
N LYS A 288 23.55 23.87 2.46
CA LYS A 288 23.00 22.50 2.44
C LYS A 288 22.38 22.14 3.79
N LEU A 289 21.16 21.62 3.74
CA LEU A 289 20.48 21.04 4.91
C LEU A 289 21.10 19.67 5.24
N ALA A 290 21.52 19.46 6.49
CA ALA A 290 22.02 18.17 6.95
C ALA A 290 20.86 17.20 7.25
N PHE A 291 21.00 15.93 6.84
CA PHE A 291 20.06 14.86 7.16
C PHE A 291 20.40 14.18 8.49
N ALA A 292 21.62 13.69 8.61
CA ALA A 292 22.01 12.84 9.72
C ALA A 292 22.34 13.65 10.98
N ASP A 293 21.51 13.49 12.00
CA ASP A 293 21.69 14.01 13.37
C ASP A 293 21.97 12.89 14.39
N THR A 294 21.84 11.64 13.97
CA THR A 294 21.93 10.43 14.80
C THR A 294 22.80 9.36 14.12
N PRO A 295 23.43 8.45 14.88
CA PRO A 295 24.21 7.34 14.32
C PRO A 295 23.41 6.45 13.36
N GLU A 296 22.12 6.25 13.63
CA GLU A 296 21.22 5.42 12.85
C GLU A 296 20.91 6.05 11.48
N LYS A 297 20.57 7.34 11.46
CA LYS A 297 20.41 8.10 10.20
C LYS A 297 21.71 8.17 9.41
N THR A 298 22.84 8.35 10.09
CA THR A 298 24.16 8.33 9.42
C THR A 298 24.39 6.98 8.74
N PHE A 299 24.08 5.87 9.41
CA PHE A 299 24.19 4.53 8.82
C PHE A 299 23.23 4.34 7.64
N PHE A 300 21.99 4.83 7.76
CA PHE A 300 21.00 4.76 6.69
C PHE A 300 21.46 5.48 5.42
N GLU A 301 21.93 6.73 5.54
CA GLU A 301 22.45 7.51 4.41
C GLU A 301 23.67 6.84 3.78
N GLN A 302 24.58 6.28 4.58
CA GLN A 302 25.84 5.74 4.10
C GLN A 302 25.76 4.31 3.56
N ASN A 303 24.77 3.51 3.99
CA ASN A 303 24.71 2.09 3.68
C ASN A 303 23.33 1.62 3.16
N VAL A 304 22.23 1.98 3.83
CA VAL A 304 20.89 1.47 3.47
C VAL A 304 20.37 2.11 2.18
N GLN A 305 20.38 3.44 2.09
CA GLN A 305 19.94 4.15 0.89
C GLN A 305 20.75 3.73 -0.36
N PRO A 306 22.09 3.60 -0.32
CA PRO A 306 22.88 2.99 -1.37
C PRO A 306 22.38 1.62 -1.82
N VAL A 307 22.14 0.69 -0.88
CA VAL A 307 21.67 -0.66 -1.20
C VAL A 307 20.34 -0.62 -1.97
N LEU A 308 19.40 0.25 -1.57
CA LEU A 308 18.13 0.42 -2.29
C LEU A 308 18.35 0.87 -3.74
N LEU A 309 19.35 1.72 -4.00
CA LEU A 309 19.68 2.16 -5.35
C LEU A 309 20.37 1.08 -6.18
N GLN A 310 21.38 0.42 -5.61
CA GLN A 310 22.14 -0.64 -6.27
C GLN A 310 21.22 -1.80 -6.67
N ARG A 311 20.20 -2.10 -5.86
CA ARG A 311 19.22 -3.16 -6.11
C ARG A 311 18.02 -2.74 -6.97
N GLY A 312 17.96 -1.49 -7.42
CA GLY A 312 16.94 -1.05 -8.36
C GLY A 312 15.57 -0.71 -7.74
N CYS A 313 15.50 -0.45 -6.43
CA CYS A 313 14.22 -0.14 -5.78
C CYS A 313 13.61 1.15 -6.32
N SER A 314 14.43 2.16 -6.65
CA SER A 314 13.98 3.50 -7.04
C SER A 314 13.64 3.68 -8.53
N PHE A 315 13.50 2.60 -9.31
CA PHE A 315 13.05 2.75 -10.71
C PHE A 315 11.60 3.26 -10.78
N GLN A 316 11.26 3.94 -11.88
CA GLN A 316 9.95 4.56 -12.07
C GLN A 316 8.79 3.57 -11.87
N GLY A 317 8.86 2.39 -12.48
CA GLY A 317 7.85 1.34 -12.34
C GLY A 317 7.89 0.56 -11.02
N CYS A 318 8.89 0.78 -10.15
CA CYS A 318 9.12 0.00 -8.93
C CYS A 318 8.62 0.74 -7.67
N HIS A 319 9.42 1.62 -7.06
CA HIS A 319 9.05 2.36 -5.85
C HIS A 319 9.10 3.87 -6.03
N SER A 320 8.96 4.38 -7.25
CA SER A 320 8.82 5.82 -7.47
C SER A 320 7.43 6.32 -7.08
N PRO A 321 7.22 7.64 -6.96
CA PRO A 321 5.88 8.22 -6.82
C PRO A 321 4.90 7.66 -7.84
N ALA A 322 5.28 7.49 -9.11
CA ALA A 322 4.41 6.99 -10.18
C ALA A 322 4.14 5.46 -10.15
N ALA A 323 4.79 4.70 -9.26
CA ALA A 323 4.62 3.25 -9.25
C ALA A 323 3.24 2.80 -8.74
N THR A 324 2.98 1.49 -8.67
CA THR A 324 1.64 0.95 -8.37
C THR A 324 1.40 0.58 -6.91
N ASN A 325 2.43 0.69 -6.05
CA ASN A 325 2.41 0.21 -4.66
C ASN A 325 2.60 1.34 -3.64
N ASP A 326 2.28 1.06 -2.38
CA ASP A 326 2.34 2.01 -1.25
C ASP A 326 3.78 2.40 -0.86
N PHE A 327 4.80 1.60 -1.20
CA PHE A 327 6.18 1.91 -0.85
C PHE A 327 6.76 2.90 -1.86
N LYS A 328 6.66 4.20 -1.53
CA LYS A 328 7.02 5.34 -2.38
C LYS A 328 8.31 6.02 -1.94
N LEU A 329 9.44 5.62 -2.53
CA LEU A 329 10.73 6.26 -2.35
C LEU A 329 10.80 7.58 -3.16
N ARG A 330 11.29 8.63 -2.49
CA ARG A 330 11.82 9.82 -3.18
C ARG A 330 13.14 9.42 -3.82
N SER A 331 13.17 9.45 -5.14
CA SER A 331 14.22 8.78 -5.92
C SER A 331 15.49 9.62 -6.07
N GLY A 332 15.46 10.90 -5.70
CA GLY A 332 16.59 11.81 -5.89
C GLY A 332 16.90 12.02 -7.38
N THR A 333 18.07 12.59 -7.69
CA THR A 333 18.47 12.88 -9.08
C THR A 333 19.99 12.91 -9.25
N GLN A 334 20.52 12.05 -10.12
CA GLN A 334 21.93 11.90 -10.50
C GLN A 334 22.93 12.39 -9.41
N GLY A 335 23.16 11.56 -8.39
CA GLY A 335 24.09 11.87 -7.30
C GLY A 335 23.55 12.74 -6.16
N PHE A 336 22.39 13.38 -6.33
CA PHE A 336 21.80 14.24 -5.30
C PHE A 336 20.61 13.57 -4.60
N PHE A 337 20.69 13.53 -3.27
CA PHE A 337 19.57 13.26 -2.37
C PHE A 337 19.44 14.42 -1.39
N SER A 338 18.25 15.02 -1.34
CA SER A 338 17.97 16.06 -0.35
C SER A 338 17.82 15.45 1.04
N ALA A 339 18.07 16.24 2.08
CA ALA A 339 17.80 15.81 3.45
C ALA A 339 16.33 15.45 3.66
N ILE A 340 15.39 16.14 3.00
CA ILE A 340 13.97 15.80 3.04
C ILE A 340 13.69 14.45 2.36
N ALA A 341 14.31 14.16 1.20
CA ALA A 341 14.13 12.88 0.53
C ALA A 341 14.68 11.72 1.39
N LEU A 342 15.85 11.90 2.00
CA LEU A 342 16.44 10.91 2.91
C LEU A 342 15.57 10.73 4.16
N GLU A 343 15.10 11.81 4.78
CA GLU A 343 14.20 11.73 5.94
C GLU A 343 12.92 10.98 5.59
N ARG A 344 12.29 11.30 4.45
CA ARG A 344 11.08 10.61 4.00
C ARG A 344 11.33 9.14 3.72
N ASN A 345 12.42 8.78 3.06
CA ASN A 345 12.75 7.39 2.77
C ASN A 345 13.05 6.61 4.06
N TYR A 346 13.76 7.24 5.01
CA TYR A 346 14.07 6.67 6.32
C TYR A 346 12.80 6.44 7.15
N GLU A 347 11.97 7.47 7.32
CA GLU A 347 10.71 7.39 8.06
C GLU A 347 9.76 6.35 7.44
N LEU A 348 9.60 6.37 6.11
CA LEU A 348 8.75 5.44 5.37
C LEU A 348 9.21 4.00 5.60
N LEU A 349 10.50 3.71 5.38
CA LEU A 349 11.02 2.37 5.55
C LEU A 349 10.89 1.92 7.00
N ARG A 350 11.35 2.74 7.95
CA ARG A 350 11.40 2.41 9.38
C ARG A 350 10.02 2.22 10.00
N ASN A 351 9.08 3.12 9.72
CA ASN A 351 7.81 3.18 10.44
C ASN A 351 6.68 2.42 9.73
N GLU A 352 6.67 2.37 8.40
CA GLU A 352 5.56 1.77 7.63
C GLU A 352 5.92 0.38 7.06
N PHE A 353 7.19 0.09 6.76
CA PHE A 353 7.59 -1.14 6.04
C PHE A 353 8.55 -2.07 6.79
N MET A 354 9.10 -1.66 7.92
CA MET A 354 9.96 -2.49 8.76
C MET A 354 9.30 -2.83 10.09
N ALA A 355 9.70 -3.98 10.63
CA ALA A 355 9.21 -4.50 11.90
C ALA A 355 10.27 -4.38 13.00
N ILE A 356 10.60 -3.13 13.36
CA ILE A 356 11.65 -2.79 14.32
C ILE A 356 11.44 -3.37 15.73
N GLU A 357 10.20 -3.77 16.06
CA GLU A 357 9.85 -4.51 17.27
C GLU A 357 10.40 -5.94 17.29
N PHE A 358 10.84 -6.47 16.15
CA PHE A 358 11.53 -7.76 16.03
C PHE A 358 13.01 -7.56 15.67
N PRO A 359 13.93 -8.38 16.22
CA PRO A 359 15.34 -8.33 15.87
C PRO A 359 15.66 -8.92 14.50
N ASP A 360 14.81 -9.77 13.93
CA ASP A 360 15.02 -10.37 12.60
C ASP A 360 14.45 -9.46 11.50
N ALA A 361 15.33 -8.93 10.64
CA ALA A 361 14.95 -8.02 9.56
C ALA A 361 13.98 -8.66 8.56
N ARG A 362 13.96 -10.01 8.45
CA ARG A 362 13.00 -10.74 7.61
C ARG A 362 11.55 -10.54 8.02
N ARG A 363 11.28 -10.08 9.26
CA ARG A 363 9.92 -9.75 9.70
C ARG A 363 9.42 -8.43 9.10
N GLY A 364 10.30 -7.55 8.63
CA GLY A 364 9.90 -6.32 7.96
C GLY A 364 9.41 -6.59 6.54
N ARG A 365 8.26 -6.02 6.16
CA ARG A 365 7.65 -6.13 4.82
C ARG A 365 8.62 -5.87 3.67
N ALA A 366 9.48 -4.86 3.79
CA ALA A 366 10.45 -4.51 2.74
C ALA A 366 11.47 -5.63 2.48
N VAL A 367 11.80 -6.41 3.51
CA VAL A 367 12.72 -7.55 3.41
C VAL A 367 11.95 -8.82 3.08
N ALA A 368 10.88 -9.12 3.81
CA ALA A 368 10.09 -10.33 3.63
C ALA A 368 9.66 -10.56 2.17
N LYS A 369 9.28 -9.51 1.44
CA LYS A 369 8.90 -9.60 0.02
C LYS A 369 10.05 -9.92 -0.92
N THR A 370 11.27 -9.62 -0.51
CA THR A 370 12.45 -9.59 -1.39
C THR A 370 13.43 -10.72 -1.12
N ILE A 371 13.00 -11.70 -0.31
CA ILE A 371 13.68 -12.97 -0.08
C ILE A 371 12.75 -14.12 -0.53
N LEU A 372 13.33 -15.24 -0.94
CA LEU A 372 12.58 -16.38 -1.48
C LEU A 372 11.73 -17.04 -0.39
N GLU A 373 10.46 -17.32 -0.72
CA GLU A 373 9.55 -18.07 0.17
C GLU A 373 10.04 -19.51 0.36
N ASP A 374 10.63 -20.11 -0.67
CA ASP A 374 11.11 -21.49 -0.71
C ASP A 374 12.62 -21.61 -0.54
N ASP A 375 13.30 -20.63 0.06
CA ASP A 375 14.73 -20.71 0.34
C ASP A 375 15.07 -21.96 1.16
N TYR A 376 15.57 -23.00 0.50
CA TYR A 376 15.89 -24.29 1.11
C TYR A 376 17.01 -24.18 2.15
N ARG A 377 17.80 -23.11 2.12
CA ARG A 377 18.87 -22.84 3.09
C ARG A 377 18.32 -22.50 4.48
N LEU A 378 17.07 -22.03 4.55
CA LEU A 378 16.42 -21.63 5.79
C LEU A 378 15.76 -22.80 6.55
N ALA A 379 15.89 -24.04 6.07
CA ALA A 379 15.32 -25.24 6.70
C ALA A 379 13.83 -25.05 7.11
N ASP A 380 13.53 -25.13 8.40
CA ASP A 380 12.22 -24.94 9.02
C ASP A 380 11.93 -23.49 9.47
N GLN A 381 12.86 -22.56 9.27
CA GLN A 381 12.62 -21.15 9.55
C GLN A 381 11.66 -20.54 8.53
N VAL A 382 10.88 -19.56 9.00
CA VAL A 382 10.03 -18.77 8.12
C VAL A 382 10.89 -17.78 7.34
N GLY A 383 11.08 -18.06 6.05
CA GLY A 383 11.80 -17.20 5.11
C GLY A 383 10.96 -16.02 4.62
N GLY A 384 11.02 -15.78 3.31
CA GLY A 384 10.28 -14.72 2.65
C GLY A 384 8.79 -14.97 2.51
N MET A 385 8.08 -13.95 2.05
CA MET A 385 6.69 -14.05 1.63
C MET A 385 6.57 -14.20 0.12
N HIS A 386 5.33 -14.41 -0.34
CA HIS A 386 4.95 -14.52 -1.75
C HIS A 386 5.65 -13.49 -2.66
N GLY A 387 5.98 -13.95 -3.87
CA GLY A 387 6.88 -13.30 -4.82
C GLY A 387 6.70 -11.79 -5.01
N HIS A 388 7.82 -11.08 -4.98
CA HIS A 388 7.93 -9.68 -5.41
C HIS A 388 8.11 -9.59 -6.92
N ARG A 389 7.44 -8.63 -7.57
CA ARG A 389 7.50 -8.45 -9.03
C ARG A 389 8.93 -8.15 -9.53
N GLY A 390 9.76 -7.52 -8.70
CA GLY A 390 11.17 -7.29 -9.00
C GLY A 390 12.09 -8.49 -8.74
N GLY A 391 11.56 -9.61 -8.27
CA GLY A 391 12.32 -10.76 -7.78
C GLY A 391 12.88 -10.55 -6.37
N SER A 392 13.79 -11.45 -5.97
CA SER A 392 14.43 -11.48 -4.66
C SER A 392 15.58 -10.45 -4.58
N VAL A 393 15.25 -9.16 -4.54
CA VAL A 393 16.23 -8.07 -4.72
C VAL A 393 17.21 -7.84 -3.55
N LEU A 394 16.85 -8.22 -2.32
CA LEU A 394 17.74 -8.12 -1.16
C LEU A 394 18.47 -9.43 -0.86
N GLU A 395 18.03 -10.52 -1.49
CA GLU A 395 18.74 -11.77 -1.53
C GLU A 395 19.80 -11.76 -2.65
N THR A 396 20.94 -12.39 -2.43
CA THR A 396 21.91 -12.67 -3.50
C THR A 396 21.83 -14.16 -3.85
N PRO A 397 21.18 -14.54 -4.97
CA PRO A 397 21.09 -15.93 -5.37
C PRO A 397 22.50 -16.49 -5.64
N GLY A 398 22.76 -17.73 -5.23
CA GLY A 398 24.07 -18.37 -5.33
C GLY A 398 25.10 -17.97 -4.25
N SER A 399 24.82 -16.95 -3.43
CA SER A 399 25.60 -16.74 -2.21
C SER A 399 25.26 -17.82 -1.18
N ALA A 400 26.27 -18.42 -0.54
CA ALA A 400 26.06 -19.62 0.26
C ALA A 400 25.10 -19.45 1.44
N ASN A 401 24.74 -18.21 1.86
CA ASN A 401 24.11 -17.93 3.15
C ASN A 401 23.48 -16.51 3.25
N GLY A 402 22.95 -15.96 2.16
CA GLY A 402 22.76 -14.50 2.02
C GLY A 402 21.70 -13.79 2.87
N SER A 403 20.66 -14.50 3.34
CA SER A 403 19.49 -13.93 4.02
C SER A 403 19.21 -14.52 5.40
N ASP A 404 20.23 -15.08 6.05
CA ASP A 404 20.17 -15.51 7.46
C ASP A 404 20.95 -14.51 8.33
N PRO A 405 20.32 -13.87 9.32
CA PRO A 405 21.00 -12.96 10.23
C PRO A 405 22.21 -13.57 10.95
N ALA A 406 22.19 -14.88 11.23
CA ALA A 406 23.28 -15.58 11.92
C ALA A 406 24.58 -15.61 11.11
N LEU A 407 24.49 -15.34 9.80
CA LEU A 407 25.59 -15.40 8.85
C LEU A 407 26.13 -14.01 8.49
N CYS A 408 25.57 -12.96 9.09
CA CYS A 408 26.01 -11.59 8.88
C CYS A 408 27.30 -11.27 9.64
N PRO A 409 28.27 -10.59 9.00
CA PRO A 409 29.53 -10.23 9.64
C PRO A 409 29.34 -9.14 10.71
N THR A 410 30.26 -9.09 11.67
CA THR A 410 30.32 -8.00 12.66
C THR A 410 30.82 -6.70 12.03
N TRP A 411 30.21 -5.58 12.41
CA TRP A 411 30.54 -4.25 11.92
C TRP A 411 31.48 -3.48 12.86
N THR A 412 32.36 -2.65 12.30
CA THR A 412 33.19 -1.68 13.04
C THR A 412 32.89 -0.28 12.54
N GLY A 413 32.22 0.55 13.34
CA GLY A 413 31.77 1.88 12.92
C GLY A 413 30.74 1.80 11.78
N ASN A 414 30.78 2.73 10.81
CA ASN A 414 29.84 2.74 9.68
C ASN A 414 30.38 2.11 8.39
N THR A 415 31.61 1.59 8.42
CA THR A 415 32.25 1.02 7.24
C THR A 415 31.80 -0.43 7.03
N ALA A 416 31.21 -0.68 5.86
CA ALA A 416 30.82 -2.02 5.43
C ALA A 416 32.01 -3.01 5.42
N PRO A 417 31.89 -4.18 6.06
CA PRO A 417 32.85 -5.27 5.87
C PRO A 417 32.95 -5.68 4.39
N ALA A 418 34.10 -6.23 3.99
CA ALA A 418 34.26 -6.76 2.64
C ALA A 418 33.22 -7.88 2.38
N ASN A 419 32.63 -7.87 1.17
CA ASN A 419 31.63 -8.85 0.72
C ASN A 419 30.34 -8.92 1.56
N VAL A 420 29.97 -7.84 2.26
CA VAL A 420 28.68 -7.80 2.97
C VAL A 420 27.50 -7.88 2.00
N THR A 421 26.48 -8.67 2.35
CA THR A 421 25.26 -8.79 1.53
C THR A 421 24.31 -7.62 1.79
N ALA A 422 23.44 -7.33 0.81
CA ALA A 422 22.39 -6.32 0.94
C ALA A 422 21.49 -6.58 2.16
N PHE A 423 21.09 -7.84 2.37
CA PHE A 423 20.36 -8.26 3.56
C PHE A 423 21.09 -7.91 4.87
N CYS A 424 22.40 -8.21 4.97
CA CYS A 424 23.17 -7.94 6.18
C CYS A 424 23.35 -6.45 6.48
N VAL A 425 23.32 -5.58 5.46
CA VAL A 425 23.25 -4.12 5.67
C VAL A 425 21.94 -3.73 6.35
N ILE A 426 20.80 -4.27 5.89
CA ILE A 426 19.50 -4.00 6.50
C ILE A 426 19.40 -4.60 7.90
N GLN A 427 19.92 -5.81 8.11
CA GLN A 427 19.96 -6.46 9.42
C GLN A 427 20.77 -5.64 10.44
N GLU A 428 21.94 -5.12 10.04
CA GLU A 428 22.74 -4.26 10.90
C GLU A 428 22.02 -2.94 11.22
N TRP A 429 21.32 -2.35 10.25
CA TRP A 429 20.51 -1.17 10.51
C TRP A 429 19.43 -1.45 11.57
N ILE A 430 18.71 -2.58 11.48
CA ILE A 430 17.72 -2.98 12.49
C ILE A 430 18.35 -3.21 13.86
N ASN A 431 19.56 -3.80 13.93
CA ASN A 431 20.28 -3.96 15.20
C ASN A 431 20.53 -2.60 15.87
N ARG A 432 20.94 -1.58 15.09
CA ARG A 432 21.20 -0.22 15.60
C ARG A 432 19.94 0.49 16.04
N GLU A 433 18.89 0.45 15.22
CA GLU A 433 17.57 1.00 15.56
C GLU A 433 17.07 0.44 16.89
N ARG A 434 17.17 -0.89 17.06
CA ARG A 434 16.75 -1.56 18.30
C ARG A 434 17.65 -1.22 19.48
N ALA A 435 18.96 -1.13 19.28
CA ALA A 435 19.89 -0.71 20.32
C ALA A 435 19.58 0.72 20.81
N ALA A 436 19.25 1.64 19.90
CA ALA A 436 18.84 3.00 20.23
C ALA A 436 17.50 3.05 20.97
N LEU A 437 16.57 2.14 20.64
CA LEU A 437 15.28 2.03 21.33
C LEU A 437 15.41 1.42 22.74
N GLY A 438 16.36 0.49 22.95
CA GLY A 438 16.62 -0.14 24.24
C GLY A 438 15.36 -0.76 24.86
N THR A 439 14.96 -0.28 26.04
CA THR A 439 13.78 -0.78 26.79
C THR A 439 12.43 -0.36 26.20
N GLN A 440 12.41 0.40 25.10
CA GLN A 440 11.19 0.74 24.36
C GLN A 440 10.70 -0.40 23.46
N VAL A 441 11.49 -1.48 23.32
CA VAL A 441 11.10 -2.71 22.61
C VAL A 441 11.29 -3.93 23.49
N THR A 442 10.49 -4.97 23.28
CA THR A 442 10.70 -6.28 23.93
C THR A 442 12.04 -6.87 23.49
N GLN A 443 12.85 -7.30 24.46
CA GLN A 443 14.09 -8.04 24.20
C GLN A 443 13.75 -9.49 23.87
N MET A 444 14.41 -10.05 22.86
CA MET A 444 14.07 -11.35 22.26
C MET A 444 15.31 -12.21 22.06
N ASN A 445 16.26 -12.14 22.99
CA ASN A 445 17.39 -13.06 23.03
C ASN A 445 16.94 -14.42 23.56
N SER A 446 17.72 -15.46 23.30
CA SER A 446 17.46 -16.78 23.88
C SER A 446 17.40 -16.69 25.41
N GLY A 447 16.31 -17.20 25.99
CA GLY A 447 16.04 -17.15 27.43
C GLY A 447 15.31 -15.89 27.91
N ASP A 448 15.18 -14.85 27.08
CA ASP A 448 14.29 -13.73 27.39
C ASP A 448 12.83 -14.22 27.44
N THR A 449 11.97 -13.44 28.10
CA THR A 449 10.57 -13.83 28.30
C THR A 449 9.60 -12.75 27.88
N MET A 450 8.40 -13.18 27.52
CA MET A 450 7.30 -12.30 27.13
C MET A 450 5.96 -12.88 27.59
N PRO A 451 5.02 -12.07 28.08
CA PRO A 451 3.68 -12.54 28.38
C PRO A 451 2.89 -12.89 27.12
N VAL A 452 2.12 -13.98 27.18
CA VAL A 452 1.10 -14.36 26.20
C VAL A 452 -0.23 -14.42 26.92
N VAL A 453 -1.20 -13.62 26.48
CA VAL A 453 -2.51 -13.51 27.10
C VAL A 453 -3.54 -14.18 26.20
N PHE A 454 -4.44 -14.96 26.80
CA PHE A 454 -5.49 -15.66 26.06
C PHE A 454 -6.68 -15.95 26.95
N VAL A 455 -7.78 -16.39 26.34
CA VAL A 455 -9.01 -16.75 27.07
C VAL A 455 -9.07 -18.25 27.27
N ASP A 456 -9.21 -18.68 28.52
CA ASP A 456 -9.53 -20.06 28.89
C ASP A 456 -11.03 -20.19 29.16
N ARG A 457 -11.72 -21.05 28.42
CA ARG A 457 -13.18 -21.20 28.48
C ARG A 457 -13.62 -22.67 28.38
N PRO A 458 -14.89 -23.01 28.72
CA PRO A 458 -15.43 -24.33 28.45
C PRO A 458 -15.37 -24.66 26.96
N ALA A 459 -15.02 -25.91 26.63
CA ALA A 459 -15.07 -26.39 25.24
C ALA A 459 -16.53 -26.54 24.75
N GLY A 460 -16.71 -26.62 23.43
CA GLY A 460 -18.03 -26.85 22.81
C GLY A 460 -18.91 -25.61 22.64
N GLN A 461 -18.42 -24.41 22.98
CA GLN A 461 -19.18 -23.18 22.79
C GLN A 461 -19.18 -22.73 21.32
N ALA A 462 -20.37 -22.72 20.71
CA ALA A 462 -20.53 -22.70 19.25
C ALA A 462 -20.86 -21.33 18.62
N ALA A 463 -21.03 -20.28 19.43
CA ALA A 463 -21.39 -18.96 18.91
C ALA A 463 -20.25 -18.36 18.05
N ASP A 464 -20.64 -17.79 16.91
CA ASP A 464 -19.71 -17.12 16.00
C ASP A 464 -19.46 -15.65 16.39
N ARG A 465 -18.68 -14.91 15.58
CA ARG A 465 -18.27 -13.54 15.88
C ARG A 465 -19.41 -12.52 15.81
N LEU A 466 -20.50 -12.79 15.09
CA LEU A 466 -21.69 -11.93 15.06
C LEU A 466 -22.67 -12.27 16.18
N GLU A 467 -22.58 -13.45 16.78
CA GLU A 467 -23.39 -13.88 17.93
C GLU A 467 -22.77 -13.43 19.27
N PHE A 468 -22.19 -12.22 19.30
CA PHE A 468 -21.53 -11.65 20.47
C PHE A 468 -22.48 -11.43 21.66
N ASP A 469 -23.79 -11.32 21.40
CA ASP A 469 -24.83 -11.20 22.42
C ASP A 469 -25.14 -12.55 23.11
N THR A 470 -24.77 -13.68 22.50
CA THR A 470 -24.93 -15.02 23.05
C THR A 470 -23.95 -15.27 24.20
N PHE A 471 -24.47 -15.49 25.42
CA PHE A 471 -23.65 -15.66 26.62
C PHE A 471 -22.85 -16.97 26.62
N GLN A 472 -21.53 -16.83 26.67
CA GLN A 472 -20.54 -17.92 26.71
C GLN A 472 -19.77 -17.91 28.03
N GLY A 473 -20.46 -18.19 29.14
CA GLY A 473 -19.90 -18.09 30.50
C GLY A 473 -18.85 -19.13 30.88
N GLY A 474 -18.22 -18.92 32.04
CA GLY A 474 -17.18 -19.79 32.59
C GLY A 474 -15.77 -19.53 32.03
N ALA A 475 -15.58 -18.37 31.40
CA ALA A 475 -14.30 -17.94 30.87
C ALA A 475 -13.42 -17.29 31.95
N ASP A 476 -12.12 -17.37 31.76
CA ASP A 476 -11.12 -16.60 32.49
C ASP A 476 -10.11 -16.00 31.50
N LEU A 477 -9.57 -14.83 31.84
CA LEU A 477 -8.46 -14.23 31.12
C LEU A 477 -7.17 -14.67 31.80
N VAL A 478 -6.32 -15.38 31.07
CA VAL A 478 -5.10 -15.98 31.62
C VAL A 478 -3.87 -15.46 30.91
N VAL A 479 -2.75 -15.49 31.62
CA VAL A 479 -1.42 -15.17 31.10
C VAL A 479 -0.51 -16.37 31.24
N SER A 480 0.31 -16.62 30.23
CA SER A 480 1.41 -17.56 30.26
C SER A 480 2.71 -16.83 29.93
N THR A 481 3.80 -17.21 30.60
CA THR A 481 5.13 -16.74 30.23
C THR A 481 5.62 -17.53 29.02
N ALA A 482 5.90 -16.85 27.91
CA ALA A 482 6.68 -17.38 26.81
C ALA A 482 8.16 -17.20 27.09
N THR A 483 8.95 -18.24 26.86
CA THR A 483 10.41 -18.18 26.88
C THR A 483 10.94 -18.34 25.45
N PHE A 484 11.74 -17.37 25.01
CA PHE A 484 12.34 -17.37 23.69
C PHE A 484 13.45 -18.42 23.58
N GLY A 485 13.45 -19.21 22.50
CA GLY A 485 14.58 -20.06 22.15
C GLY A 485 15.66 -19.32 21.35
N ALA A 486 16.53 -20.08 20.69
CA ALA A 486 17.56 -19.54 19.80
C ALA A 486 16.95 -18.90 18.54
N ASN A 487 17.78 -18.27 17.69
CA ASN A 487 17.37 -17.70 16.40
C ASN A 487 16.17 -16.74 16.51
N PHE A 488 16.29 -15.73 17.38
CA PHE A 488 15.28 -14.68 17.57
C PHE A 488 13.95 -15.18 18.13
N GLY A 489 13.98 -16.27 18.90
CA GLY A 489 12.80 -16.78 19.58
C GLY A 489 12.10 -17.94 18.89
N HIS A 490 12.79 -18.62 17.97
CA HIS A 490 12.34 -19.90 17.44
C HIS A 490 12.18 -20.93 18.59
N ASP A 491 11.32 -21.93 18.40
CA ASP A 491 10.95 -22.92 19.43
C ASP A 491 10.49 -22.30 20.75
N MET A 492 9.72 -21.22 20.67
CA MET A 492 9.10 -20.58 21.83
C MET A 492 8.32 -21.61 22.67
N THR A 493 8.57 -21.63 23.97
CA THR A 493 7.85 -22.49 24.92
C THR A 493 6.93 -21.66 25.80
N LEU A 494 5.76 -22.20 26.13
CA LEU A 494 4.79 -21.57 27.03
C LEU A 494 4.78 -22.29 28.39
N GLY A 495 4.86 -21.50 29.45
CA GLY A 495 4.68 -21.98 30.83
C GLY A 495 3.24 -22.35 31.18
N ALA A 496 3.02 -22.73 32.43
CA ALA A 496 1.67 -22.96 32.94
C ALA A 496 0.91 -21.62 33.05
N PRO A 497 -0.34 -21.53 32.55
CA PRO A 497 -1.10 -20.30 32.61
C PRO A 497 -1.62 -19.98 34.02
N THR A 498 -1.71 -18.68 34.31
CA THR A 498 -2.26 -18.14 35.56
C THR A 498 -3.35 -17.10 35.28
N THR A 499 -4.33 -16.97 36.17
CA THR A 499 -5.41 -15.97 36.04
C THR A 499 -4.87 -14.53 36.12
N LEU A 500 -5.36 -13.65 35.25
CA LEU A 500 -5.11 -12.20 35.31
C LEU A 500 -6.17 -11.45 36.12
N LEU A 501 -7.34 -12.03 36.35
CA LEU A 501 -8.50 -11.36 36.94
C LEU A 501 -8.64 -11.65 38.44
N GLY A 502 -7.51 -11.82 39.13
CA GLY A 502 -7.46 -12.16 40.55
C GLY A 502 -7.78 -10.98 41.49
N ASP A 503 -7.57 -9.75 41.05
CA ASP A 503 -7.77 -8.55 41.85
C ASP A 503 -9.26 -8.21 42.05
N ALA A 504 -9.58 -7.54 43.17
CA ALA A 504 -10.95 -7.16 43.51
C ALA A 504 -11.57 -6.16 42.51
N SER A 505 -10.74 -5.33 41.85
CA SER A 505 -11.18 -4.42 40.79
C SER A 505 -11.77 -5.15 39.57
N CYS A 506 -11.47 -6.44 39.39
CA CYS A 506 -11.96 -7.25 38.29
C CYS A 506 -13.31 -7.94 38.55
N ALA A 507 -13.98 -7.67 39.68
CA ALA A 507 -15.20 -8.38 40.09
C ALA A 507 -16.34 -8.37 39.06
N GLY A 508 -16.46 -7.31 38.26
CA GLY A 508 -17.47 -7.20 37.19
C GLY A 508 -17.13 -7.95 35.89
N ALA A 509 -15.90 -8.46 35.78
CA ALA A 509 -15.41 -9.17 34.60
C ALA A 509 -15.16 -10.68 34.86
N ARG A 510 -14.75 -11.02 36.08
CA ARG A 510 -14.27 -12.36 36.45
C ARG A 510 -15.37 -13.43 36.35
N GLY A 511 -15.00 -14.61 35.83
CA GLY A 511 -15.81 -15.84 35.87
C GLY A 511 -17.03 -15.86 34.93
N GLY A 512 -17.23 -14.79 34.17
CA GLY A 512 -18.32 -14.62 33.22
C GLY A 512 -17.96 -15.02 31.80
N ASP A 513 -18.37 -14.20 30.85
CA ASP A 513 -18.05 -14.30 29.42
C ASP A 513 -16.99 -13.24 29.09
N ILE A 514 -15.87 -13.66 28.52
CA ILE A 514 -14.67 -12.84 28.25
C ILE A 514 -14.25 -13.07 26.80
N GLN A 515 -14.03 -11.97 26.06
CA GLN A 515 -13.80 -12.04 24.63
C GLN A 515 -12.75 -11.04 24.16
N ALA A 516 -12.06 -11.42 23.07
CA ALA A 516 -11.21 -10.56 22.25
C ALA A 516 -10.23 -9.67 23.04
N PRO A 517 -9.27 -10.26 23.78
CA PRO A 517 -8.19 -9.47 24.35
C PRO A 517 -7.31 -8.87 23.24
N ASP A 518 -6.77 -7.69 23.52
CA ASP A 518 -5.76 -7.02 22.71
C ASP A 518 -4.75 -6.29 23.62
N VAL A 519 -3.51 -6.11 23.17
CA VAL A 519 -2.42 -5.57 24.01
C VAL A 519 -1.94 -4.22 23.47
N ALA A 520 -1.75 -3.26 24.37
CA ALA A 520 -1.19 -1.96 24.03
C ALA A 520 0.31 -2.07 23.66
N ASN A 521 0.81 -1.01 23.00
CA ASN A 521 2.22 -0.90 22.61
C ASN A 521 3.20 -0.88 23.80
N ASP A 522 2.73 -0.72 25.02
CA ASP A 522 3.54 -0.81 26.24
C ASP A 522 3.93 -2.25 26.62
N GLY A 523 3.27 -3.25 26.04
CA GLY A 523 3.47 -4.68 26.35
C GLY A 523 2.98 -5.09 27.75
N ASP A 524 2.15 -4.29 28.42
CA ASP A 524 1.66 -4.54 29.78
C ASP A 524 0.14 -4.36 29.90
N THR A 525 -0.45 -3.41 29.18
CA THR A 525 -1.88 -3.11 29.27
C THR A 525 -2.69 -3.94 28.27
N VAL A 526 -3.65 -4.71 28.77
CA VAL A 526 -4.55 -5.55 27.96
C VAL A 526 -5.96 -4.98 28.00
N ALA A 527 -6.60 -4.79 26.85
CA ALA A 527 -8.00 -4.46 26.73
C ALA A 527 -8.79 -5.72 26.40
N PHE A 528 -10.00 -5.87 26.93
CA PHE A 528 -10.85 -7.03 26.65
C PHE A 528 -12.32 -6.69 26.90
N ALA A 529 -13.23 -7.47 26.34
CA ALA A 529 -14.66 -7.37 26.62
C ALA A 529 -15.07 -8.40 27.67
N ALA A 530 -15.88 -8.01 28.65
CA ALA A 530 -16.38 -8.95 29.65
C ALA A 530 -17.78 -8.60 30.18
N ARG A 531 -18.51 -9.65 30.59
CA ARG A 531 -19.76 -9.57 31.36
C ARG A 531 -19.86 -10.72 32.36
N PRO A 532 -20.43 -10.50 33.56
CA PRO A 532 -20.50 -11.53 34.60
C PRO A 532 -21.64 -12.55 34.40
N SER A 533 -22.68 -12.20 33.64
CA SER A 533 -23.85 -13.08 33.41
C SER A 533 -24.60 -12.69 32.13
N ALA A 534 -25.52 -13.55 31.68
CA ALA A 534 -26.29 -13.34 30.45
C ALA A 534 -27.16 -12.06 30.45
N ASN A 535 -27.61 -11.60 31.62
CA ASN A 535 -28.47 -10.41 31.73
C ASN A 535 -27.69 -9.09 31.83
N VAL A 536 -26.36 -9.16 31.81
CA VAL A 536 -25.49 -7.99 31.87
C VAL A 536 -24.81 -7.84 30.51
N PRO A 537 -24.88 -6.66 29.86
CA PRO A 537 -24.23 -6.46 28.57
C PRO A 537 -22.69 -6.45 28.69
N LEU A 538 -22.02 -6.72 27.58
CA LEU A 538 -20.56 -6.66 27.47
C LEU A 538 -20.07 -5.22 27.67
N SER A 539 -19.08 -5.04 28.54
CA SER A 539 -18.34 -3.78 28.71
C SER A 539 -16.88 -3.98 28.29
N VAL A 540 -16.21 -2.90 27.89
CA VAL A 540 -14.75 -2.92 27.66
C VAL A 540 -14.02 -2.61 28.97
N TRP A 541 -13.03 -3.44 29.26
CA TRP A 541 -12.15 -3.35 30.41
C TRP A 541 -10.70 -3.26 29.95
N THR A 542 -9.84 -2.70 30.80
CA THR A 542 -8.40 -2.90 30.73
C THR A 542 -7.89 -3.58 31.97
N VAL A 543 -6.81 -4.35 31.85
CA VAL A 543 -6.04 -4.93 32.97
C VAL A 543 -4.55 -4.76 32.70
N LYS A 544 -3.76 -4.50 33.73
CA LYS A 544 -2.29 -4.54 33.63
C LYS A 544 -1.77 -5.91 33.97
N ILE A 545 -0.93 -6.49 33.11
CA ILE A 545 -0.32 -7.82 33.34
C ILE A 545 0.54 -7.79 34.61
N SER A 546 1.30 -6.71 34.81
CA SER A 546 2.22 -6.54 35.94
C SER A 546 1.54 -6.44 37.31
N THR A 547 0.29 -5.95 37.38
CA THR A 547 -0.41 -5.71 38.66
C THR A 547 -1.71 -6.50 38.83
N GLY A 548 -2.31 -6.99 37.73
CA GLY A 548 -3.65 -7.59 37.73
C GLY A 548 -4.79 -6.61 37.96
N VAL A 549 -4.54 -5.30 38.02
CA VAL A 549 -5.56 -4.28 38.31
C VAL A 549 -6.42 -4.02 37.08
N CYS A 550 -7.74 -4.12 37.24
CA CYS A 550 -8.72 -3.86 36.20
C CYS A 550 -9.28 -2.43 36.26
N THR A 551 -9.60 -1.85 35.10
CA THR A 551 -10.38 -0.62 34.95
C THR A 551 -11.48 -0.82 33.91
N GLN A 552 -12.73 -0.49 34.25
CA GLN A 552 -13.82 -0.50 33.28
C GLN A 552 -13.78 0.80 32.47
N ILE A 553 -13.58 0.71 31.16
CA ILE A 553 -13.39 1.87 30.27
C ILE A 553 -14.73 2.33 29.68
N THR A 554 -15.54 1.40 29.19
CA THR A 554 -16.86 1.72 28.61
C THR A 554 -17.97 0.88 29.27
N PRO A 555 -18.58 1.39 30.36
CA PRO A 555 -19.68 0.69 30.98
C PRO A 555 -20.86 0.58 30.02
N ALA A 556 -21.51 -0.58 30.04
CA ALA A 556 -22.62 -0.93 29.19
C ALA A 556 -23.93 -1.06 29.98
N SER A 557 -25.07 -0.75 29.37
CA SER A 557 -26.38 -0.85 30.04
C SER A 557 -27.50 -1.12 29.03
N GLY A 558 -28.58 -1.76 29.50
CA GLY A 558 -29.71 -2.12 28.65
C GLY A 558 -29.31 -3.06 27.52
N MET A 559 -29.65 -2.69 26.28
CA MET A 559 -29.33 -3.46 25.06
C MET A 559 -27.99 -3.07 24.42
N ILE A 560 -27.22 -2.19 25.06
CA ILE A 560 -25.95 -1.70 24.53
C ILE A 560 -24.85 -2.68 24.96
N HIS A 561 -24.19 -3.33 24.01
CA HIS A 561 -22.97 -4.12 24.22
C HIS A 561 -21.77 -3.33 23.68
N ASN A 562 -20.64 -3.36 24.39
CA ASN A 562 -19.34 -2.87 23.93
C ASN A 562 -18.35 -4.04 23.92
N PHE A 563 -17.76 -4.36 22.78
CA PHE A 563 -16.95 -5.57 22.60
C PHE A 563 -15.87 -5.39 21.52
N ASP A 564 -15.03 -6.42 21.32
CA ASP A 564 -13.89 -6.44 20.41
C ASP A 564 -13.00 -5.18 20.48
N PRO A 565 -12.40 -4.87 21.65
CA PRO A 565 -11.49 -3.73 21.75
C PRO A 565 -10.17 -4.00 21.00
N ALA A 566 -9.63 -2.93 20.40
CA ALA A 566 -8.30 -2.90 19.81
C ALA A 566 -7.59 -1.60 20.15
N PHE A 567 -6.32 -1.68 20.55
CA PHE A 567 -5.52 -0.50 20.84
C PHE A 567 -5.04 0.18 19.57
N SER A 568 -5.05 1.51 19.60
CA SER A 568 -4.32 2.29 18.60
C SER A 568 -2.81 2.05 18.71
N PRO A 569 -2.04 2.09 17.60
CA PRO A 569 -0.60 1.89 17.61
C PRO A 569 0.22 2.88 18.46
N ASP A 570 -0.38 4.01 18.89
CA ASP A 570 0.22 4.96 19.83
C ASP A 570 -0.10 4.65 21.31
N GLY A 571 -1.01 3.70 21.58
CA GLY A 571 -1.48 3.34 22.92
C GLY A 571 -2.46 4.34 23.55
N GLN A 572 -2.88 5.39 22.83
CA GLN A 572 -3.69 6.48 23.39
C GLN A 572 -5.20 6.27 23.25
N TRP A 573 -5.63 5.34 22.39
CA TRP A 573 -7.03 5.11 22.06
C TRP A 573 -7.37 3.62 22.07
N ILE A 574 -8.64 3.33 22.31
CA ILE A 574 -9.25 2.02 22.06
C ILE A 574 -10.35 2.22 21.02
N VAL A 575 -10.32 1.42 19.95
CA VAL A 575 -11.44 1.23 19.03
C VAL A 575 -12.17 -0.04 19.45
N PHE A 576 -13.50 -0.04 19.44
CA PHE A 576 -14.32 -1.17 19.86
C PHE A 576 -15.64 -1.18 19.08
N ALA A 577 -16.26 -2.36 18.97
CA ALA A 577 -17.60 -2.50 18.39
C ALA A 577 -18.67 -2.21 19.46
N SER A 578 -19.76 -1.53 19.09
CA SER A 578 -20.85 -1.22 20.00
C SER A 578 -22.22 -1.24 19.33
N THR A 579 -23.23 -1.76 20.04
CA THR A 579 -24.64 -1.75 19.60
C THR A 579 -25.37 -0.45 19.96
N ARG A 580 -24.64 0.59 20.42
CA ARG A 580 -25.24 1.88 20.78
C ARG A 580 -25.94 2.53 19.60
N GLY A 581 -25.31 2.53 18.42
CA GLY A 581 -25.80 3.10 17.16
C GLY A 581 -26.12 4.60 17.21
N LYS A 582 -26.19 5.25 16.05
CA LYS A 582 -26.66 6.66 15.93
C LYS A 582 -28.15 6.78 16.25
N SER A 583 -28.92 5.77 15.85
CA SER A 583 -30.39 5.71 16.01
C SER A 583 -30.83 4.88 17.23
N GLY A 584 -29.91 4.60 18.16
CA GLY A 584 -30.10 3.61 19.21
C GLY A 584 -29.84 2.17 18.73
N PRO A 585 -30.04 1.17 19.62
CA PRO A 585 -29.86 -0.23 19.27
C PRO A 585 -30.82 -0.70 18.18
N THR A 586 -30.28 -1.33 17.14
CA THR A 586 -31.00 -1.86 15.98
C THR A 586 -30.57 -3.32 15.71
N LEU A 587 -31.14 -3.97 14.69
CA LEU A 587 -30.77 -5.33 14.31
C LEU A 587 -30.14 -5.37 12.91
N SER A 588 -29.32 -6.38 12.63
CA SER A 588 -28.77 -6.62 11.30
C SER A 588 -29.83 -7.15 10.34
N ARG A 589 -29.69 -6.82 9.05
CA ARG A 589 -30.76 -7.00 8.07
C ARG A 589 -30.93 -8.44 7.61
N LYS A 590 -29.84 -9.23 7.64
CA LYS A 590 -29.89 -10.67 7.30
C LYS A 590 -30.16 -11.50 8.52
N ARG A 591 -29.32 -11.45 9.55
CA ARG A 591 -29.37 -12.39 10.68
C ARG A 591 -30.33 -11.97 11.78
N MET A 592 -30.78 -10.72 11.81
CA MET A 592 -31.64 -10.16 12.86
C MET A 592 -30.99 -10.25 14.25
N LEU A 593 -29.66 -10.16 14.30
CA LEU A 593 -28.87 -10.05 15.52
C LEU A 593 -28.68 -8.57 15.87
N PRO A 594 -28.33 -8.21 17.12
CA PRO A 594 -27.97 -6.82 17.43
C PRO A 594 -26.95 -6.28 16.43
N GLN A 595 -27.23 -5.10 15.88
CA GLN A 595 -26.33 -4.42 14.95
C GLN A 595 -25.23 -3.69 15.72
N SER A 596 -23.99 -3.72 15.21
CA SER A 596 -22.86 -3.01 15.81
C SER A 596 -22.17 -2.05 14.83
N ASP A 597 -21.82 -0.87 15.31
CA ASP A 597 -20.90 0.05 14.64
C ASP A 597 -19.57 0.10 15.39
N LEU A 598 -18.52 0.64 14.77
CA LEU A 598 -17.27 0.93 15.46
C LEU A 598 -17.34 2.26 16.20
N TRP A 599 -16.67 2.29 17.35
CA TRP A 599 -16.52 3.45 18.23
C TRP A 599 -15.09 3.55 18.69
N ARG A 600 -14.64 4.75 19.05
CA ARG A 600 -13.33 4.99 19.65
C ARG A 600 -13.43 5.78 20.95
N ILE A 601 -12.48 5.58 21.85
CA ILE A 601 -12.37 6.33 23.10
C ILE A 601 -10.92 6.63 23.42
N LYS A 602 -10.65 7.84 23.89
CA LYS A 602 -9.32 8.25 24.36
C LYS A 602 -9.08 7.74 25.78
N LEU A 603 -7.86 7.28 26.05
CA LEU A 603 -7.44 6.81 27.37
C LEU A 603 -6.77 7.91 28.22
N PRO A 604 -6.78 7.77 29.56
CA PRO A 604 -7.52 6.76 30.34
C PRO A 604 -9.01 7.13 30.50
N SER A 605 -9.39 8.35 30.12
CA SER A 605 -10.74 8.87 30.19
C SER A 605 -11.07 9.66 28.92
N GLY A 606 -12.27 9.45 28.41
CA GLY A 606 -12.76 10.07 27.18
C GLY A 606 -14.25 9.81 27.00
N THR A 607 -14.85 10.48 26.01
CA THR A 607 -16.22 10.18 25.59
C THR A 607 -16.16 9.27 24.36
N PRO A 608 -16.91 8.16 24.29
CA PRO A 608 -17.00 7.36 23.09
C PRO A 608 -17.47 8.16 21.87
N GLU A 609 -16.73 8.07 20.77
CA GLU A 609 -17.03 8.68 19.48
C GLU A 609 -17.37 7.59 18.47
N GLN A 610 -18.45 7.76 17.71
CA GLN A 610 -18.82 6.82 16.65
C GLN A 610 -17.90 6.98 15.44
N VAL A 611 -17.51 5.85 14.84
CA VAL A 611 -16.55 5.75 13.73
C VAL A 611 -17.25 5.30 12.44
N THR A 612 -18.30 4.49 12.55
CA THR A 612 -19.06 3.98 11.40
C THR A 612 -20.58 4.02 11.61
N TRP A 613 -21.36 3.98 10.52
CA TRP A 613 -22.80 4.29 10.52
C TRP A 613 -23.63 3.44 9.54
N LEU A 614 -23.37 2.13 9.48
CA LEU A 614 -24.01 1.24 8.51
C LEU A 614 -25.25 0.54 9.06
N SER A 615 -26.07 -0.03 8.17
CA SER A 615 -27.30 -0.75 8.56
C SER A 615 -27.07 -2.20 9.05
N ASN A 616 -25.82 -2.68 9.02
CA ASN A 616 -25.41 -4.01 9.44
C ASN A 616 -24.18 -3.94 10.37
N SER A 617 -23.71 -5.09 10.85
CA SER A 617 -22.68 -5.13 11.89
C SER A 617 -21.26 -4.98 11.34
N GLU A 618 -20.46 -4.19 12.05
CA GLU A 618 -19.01 -4.14 11.96
C GLU A 618 -18.39 -4.58 13.28
N ILE A 619 -17.44 -5.50 13.17
CA ILE A 619 -16.88 -6.24 14.31
C ILE A 619 -15.37 -6.45 14.13
N SER A 620 -14.72 -6.86 15.22
CA SER A 620 -13.30 -7.22 15.26
C SER A 620 -12.38 -6.17 14.63
N PRO A 621 -12.44 -4.90 15.09
CA PRO A 621 -11.52 -3.88 14.64
C PRO A 621 -10.07 -4.27 15.00
N GLN A 622 -9.13 -3.91 14.14
CA GLN A 622 -7.69 -4.09 14.32
C GLN A 622 -6.97 -2.91 13.65
N PHE A 623 -5.67 -2.77 13.89
CA PHE A 623 -4.85 -1.74 13.23
C PHE A 623 -3.79 -2.36 12.32
N MET A 624 -3.60 -1.72 11.17
CA MET A 624 -2.40 -1.89 10.37
C MET A 624 -1.25 -1.10 11.00
N ARG A 625 -0.01 -1.51 10.72
CA ARG A 625 1.23 -0.90 11.24
C ARG A 625 1.29 0.60 10.98
N GLU A 626 0.82 1.06 9.82
CA GLU A 626 0.81 2.48 9.45
C GLU A 626 -0.28 3.32 10.13
N GLY A 627 -1.16 2.71 10.94
CA GLY A 627 -2.17 3.42 11.74
C GLY A 627 -3.56 3.55 11.12
N ARG A 628 -3.87 2.79 10.06
CA ARG A 628 -5.25 2.62 9.54
C ARG A 628 -5.97 1.50 10.29
N MET A 629 -7.28 1.65 10.45
CA MET A 629 -8.13 0.61 11.05
C MET A 629 -8.53 -0.43 9.99
N THR A 630 -8.67 -1.67 10.40
CA THR A 630 -9.29 -2.76 9.64
C THR A 630 -10.42 -3.38 10.44
N MET A 631 -11.42 -3.92 9.77
CA MET A 631 -12.59 -4.51 10.41
C MET A 631 -13.20 -5.60 9.55
N THR A 632 -14.03 -6.44 10.16
CA THR A 632 -14.96 -7.29 9.42
C THR A 632 -16.32 -6.61 9.34
N THR A 633 -16.85 -6.46 8.13
CA THR A 633 -18.15 -5.83 7.85
C THR A 633 -19.13 -6.86 7.33
N GLU A 634 -20.31 -6.92 7.93
CA GLU A 634 -21.46 -7.64 7.42
C GLU A 634 -22.10 -6.87 6.26
N LYS A 635 -22.22 -7.54 5.12
CA LYS A 635 -22.81 -6.96 3.91
C LYS A 635 -24.07 -7.71 3.57
N ALA A 636 -25.16 -6.98 3.42
CA ALA A 636 -26.45 -7.55 3.04
C ALA A 636 -27.12 -6.67 1.97
N SER A 637 -27.41 -7.28 0.83
CA SER A 637 -28.26 -6.71 -0.22
C SER A 637 -29.03 -7.83 -0.92
N ASP A 638 -29.90 -7.47 -1.85
CA ASP A 638 -30.72 -8.44 -2.57
C ASP A 638 -29.86 -9.51 -3.27
N GLY A 639 -30.07 -10.78 -2.92
CA GLY A 639 -29.29 -11.90 -3.44
C GLY A 639 -27.82 -11.97 -2.98
N PHE A 640 -27.36 -11.09 -2.08
CA PHE A 640 -25.96 -11.00 -1.67
C PHE A 640 -25.81 -10.89 -0.15
N TYR A 641 -25.05 -11.81 0.45
CA TYR A 641 -24.72 -11.76 1.88
C TYR A 641 -23.33 -12.31 2.16
N GLN A 642 -22.47 -11.52 2.80
CA GLN A 642 -21.09 -11.90 3.12
C GLN A 642 -20.53 -11.16 4.34
N LEU A 643 -19.50 -11.74 4.95
CA LEU A 643 -18.61 -11.05 5.89
C LEU A 643 -17.29 -10.76 5.18
N ALA A 644 -16.87 -9.50 5.14
CA ALA A 644 -15.69 -9.12 4.38
C ALA A 644 -14.86 -8.03 5.07
N GLY A 645 -13.57 -7.99 4.76
CA GLY A 645 -12.65 -7.04 5.37
C GLY A 645 -12.78 -5.63 4.80
N ARG A 646 -12.86 -4.60 5.65
CA ARG A 646 -12.71 -3.20 5.23
C ARG A 646 -11.56 -2.52 5.97
N ARG A 647 -11.19 -1.34 5.49
CA ARG A 647 -10.26 -0.43 6.17
C ARG A 647 -10.83 0.99 6.24
N LEU A 648 -10.37 1.76 7.22
CA LEU A 648 -10.74 3.16 7.40
C LEU A 648 -9.54 3.95 7.93
N ASN A 649 -9.35 5.19 7.47
CA ASN A 649 -8.33 6.08 8.00
C ASN A 649 -8.71 6.58 9.41
N TRP A 650 -7.72 7.05 10.17
CA TRP A 650 -7.97 7.51 11.54
C TRP A 650 -8.85 8.77 11.59
N ASP A 651 -8.75 9.64 10.60
CA ASP A 651 -9.59 10.83 10.44
C ASP A 651 -11.00 10.54 9.90
N LEU A 652 -11.40 9.26 9.88
CA LEU A 652 -12.72 8.78 9.44
C LEU A 652 -12.98 8.94 7.93
N THR A 653 -11.93 9.15 7.14
CA THR A 653 -11.98 9.20 5.68
C THR A 653 -11.60 7.87 5.03
N ASP A 654 -11.87 7.72 3.73
CA ASP A 654 -11.52 6.55 2.90
C ASP A 654 -12.04 5.24 3.51
N TYR A 655 -13.37 5.13 3.66
CA TYR A 655 -14.03 3.89 4.07
C TYR A 655 -13.97 2.85 2.93
N HIS A 656 -12.95 2.00 2.97
CA HIS A 656 -12.43 1.35 1.77
C HIS A 656 -12.54 -0.18 1.80
N PRO A 657 -12.94 -0.84 0.70
CA PRO A 657 -12.87 -2.30 0.51
C PRO A 657 -11.46 -2.86 0.71
N LEU A 658 -11.22 -3.80 1.64
CA LEU A 658 -9.87 -4.33 1.88
C LEU A 658 -9.64 -5.70 1.22
N LEU A 659 -10.35 -6.74 1.67
CA LEU A 659 -10.14 -8.12 1.23
C LEU A 659 -11.41 -8.97 1.35
N ALA A 660 -11.44 -10.11 0.65
CA ALA A 660 -12.57 -11.04 0.66
C ALA A 660 -13.94 -10.39 0.35
N GLN A 661 -13.97 -9.34 -0.47
CA GLN A 661 -15.18 -8.56 -0.72
C GLN A 661 -16.31 -9.38 -1.37
N ARG A 662 -15.94 -10.44 -2.11
CA ARG A 662 -16.83 -11.27 -2.91
C ARG A 662 -16.31 -12.72 -2.96
N ASN A 663 -17.17 -13.70 -2.72
CA ASN A 663 -16.89 -15.13 -2.89
C ASN A 663 -16.76 -15.48 -4.38
N THR A 664 -17.61 -14.87 -5.18
CA THR A 664 -17.77 -14.98 -6.63
C THR A 664 -17.95 -13.56 -7.17
N SER A 665 -17.34 -13.28 -8.30
CA SER A 665 -17.38 -11.96 -8.92
C SER A 665 -17.94 -12.05 -10.33
N ALA A 666 -18.71 -11.03 -10.71
CA ALA A 666 -19.20 -10.84 -12.06
C ALA A 666 -18.08 -10.51 -13.04
N TYR A 667 -18.42 -10.43 -14.32
CA TYR A 667 -17.56 -10.04 -15.45
C TYR A 667 -16.50 -11.09 -15.77
N LYS A 668 -16.86 -12.37 -15.64
CA LYS A 668 -16.04 -13.45 -16.20
C LYS A 668 -15.93 -13.33 -17.72
N SER A 669 -16.99 -12.81 -18.36
CA SER A 669 -17.05 -12.45 -19.77
C SER A 669 -17.54 -11.01 -19.93
N LEU A 670 -16.99 -10.28 -20.91
CA LEU A 670 -17.49 -8.97 -21.30
C LEU A 670 -18.64 -9.03 -22.31
N THR A 671 -18.89 -10.20 -22.92
CA THR A 671 -20.02 -10.41 -23.84
C THR A 671 -21.28 -10.89 -23.12
N ASP A 672 -21.12 -11.53 -21.96
CA ASP A 672 -22.20 -11.91 -21.06
C ASP A 672 -21.85 -11.47 -19.63
N LEU A 673 -22.41 -10.34 -19.22
CA LEU A 673 -22.14 -9.75 -17.91
C LEU A 673 -22.79 -10.52 -16.75
N ALA A 674 -23.68 -11.48 -17.03
CA ALA A 674 -24.25 -12.37 -16.02
C ALA A 674 -23.28 -13.49 -15.62
N GLU A 675 -22.27 -13.79 -16.44
CA GLU A 675 -21.26 -14.79 -16.10
C GLU A 675 -20.38 -14.32 -14.93
N SER A 676 -20.22 -15.20 -13.95
CA SER A 676 -19.36 -15.02 -12.78
C SER A 676 -18.28 -16.10 -12.69
N ALA A 677 -17.23 -15.78 -11.93
CA ALA A 677 -16.19 -16.73 -11.55
C ALA A 677 -15.91 -16.65 -10.04
N PRO A 678 -15.43 -17.73 -9.42
CA PRO A 678 -14.89 -17.68 -8.07
C PRO A 678 -13.82 -16.59 -7.90
N SER A 679 -13.99 -15.74 -6.90
CA SER A 679 -13.02 -14.71 -6.46
C SER A 679 -12.19 -15.32 -5.33
N ILE A 680 -12.39 -14.94 -4.06
CA ILE A 680 -11.70 -15.61 -2.94
C ILE A 680 -12.26 -17.01 -2.67
N GLY A 681 -13.48 -17.31 -3.12
CA GLY A 681 -14.09 -18.61 -2.93
C GLY A 681 -14.73 -18.86 -1.57
N TYR A 682 -14.75 -17.85 -0.71
CA TYR A 682 -15.29 -17.90 0.66
C TYR A 682 -16.24 -16.72 0.88
N SER A 683 -17.30 -16.97 1.65
CA SER A 683 -18.37 -15.99 1.89
C SER A 683 -18.20 -15.22 3.20
N ALA A 684 -17.28 -15.67 4.06
CA ALA A 684 -16.90 -14.98 5.28
C ALA A 684 -15.37 -14.89 5.42
N ALA A 685 -14.90 -13.71 5.83
CA ALA A 685 -13.57 -13.47 6.36
C ALA A 685 -13.69 -12.76 7.71
N THR A 686 -13.17 -13.38 8.77
CA THR A 686 -13.17 -12.88 10.16
C THR A 686 -11.75 -12.90 10.74
N ASP A 687 -11.57 -12.36 11.94
CA ASP A 687 -10.28 -12.31 12.65
C ASP A 687 -9.13 -11.75 11.79
N ILE A 688 -9.41 -10.68 11.04
CA ILE A 688 -8.48 -10.06 10.09
C ILE A 688 -7.44 -9.25 10.86
N ARG A 689 -6.17 -9.63 10.76
CA ARG A 689 -5.03 -8.96 11.40
C ARG A 689 -3.87 -8.79 10.43
N GLU A 690 -3.17 -7.67 10.47
CA GLU A 690 -1.91 -7.53 9.75
C GLU A 690 -0.80 -8.29 10.52
N GLY A 691 -0.12 -9.20 9.83
CA GLY A 691 1.05 -9.89 10.34
C GLY A 691 2.29 -9.00 10.36
N SER A 692 3.37 -9.48 10.99
CA SER A 692 4.61 -8.69 11.13
C SER A 692 5.19 -8.27 9.78
N ASP A 693 5.06 -9.14 8.78
CA ASP A 693 5.51 -8.98 7.40
C ASP A 693 4.59 -8.11 6.53
N GLY A 694 3.44 -7.67 7.05
CA GLY A 694 2.46 -6.85 6.33
C GLY A 694 1.46 -7.64 5.46
N ASN A 695 1.46 -8.97 5.52
CA ASN A 695 0.34 -9.76 4.98
C ASN A 695 -0.83 -9.77 5.96
N PHE A 696 -2.04 -10.00 5.47
CA PHE A 696 -3.18 -10.21 6.36
C PHE A 696 -3.33 -11.68 6.71
N LEU A 697 -3.41 -11.96 8.00
CA LEU A 697 -3.92 -13.20 8.55
C LEU A 697 -5.43 -13.07 8.71
N LEU A 698 -6.16 -14.11 8.33
CA LEU A 698 -7.61 -14.12 8.41
C LEU A 698 -8.14 -15.54 8.55
N ILE A 699 -9.38 -15.65 9.04
CA ILE A 699 -10.13 -16.90 9.08
C ILE A 699 -11.23 -16.83 8.03
N VAL A 700 -11.21 -17.76 7.08
CA VAL A 700 -12.21 -17.83 6.01
C VAL A 700 -13.15 -19.02 6.18
N SER A 701 -14.42 -18.82 5.85
CA SER A 701 -15.45 -19.86 5.96
C SER A 701 -16.55 -19.67 4.91
N ASP A 702 -17.18 -20.77 4.51
CA ASP A 702 -18.44 -20.72 3.77
C ASP A 702 -19.59 -20.35 4.73
N LEU A 703 -20.62 -19.72 4.18
CA LEU A 703 -21.84 -19.39 4.93
C LEU A 703 -22.97 -20.34 4.53
N GLY A 704 -23.74 -20.79 5.50
CA GLY A 704 -25.02 -21.46 5.30
C GLY A 704 -26.10 -20.51 4.78
N THR A 705 -27.26 -21.06 4.41
CA THR A 705 -28.40 -20.27 3.89
C THR A 705 -28.98 -19.27 4.89
N ASP A 706 -28.76 -19.51 6.19
CA ASP A 706 -29.14 -18.64 7.30
C ASP A 706 -28.12 -17.51 7.57
N GLY A 707 -27.00 -17.50 6.84
CA GLY A 707 -25.92 -16.54 7.01
C GLY A 707 -24.92 -16.91 8.11
N LYS A 708 -24.99 -18.11 8.69
CA LYS A 708 -24.01 -18.57 9.69
C LYS A 708 -22.80 -19.23 9.03
N PRO A 709 -21.58 -19.06 9.55
CA PRO A 709 -20.44 -19.88 9.15
C PRO A 709 -20.75 -21.37 9.28
N VAL A 710 -20.33 -22.17 8.28
CA VAL A 710 -20.55 -23.63 8.29
C VAL A 710 -19.72 -24.36 9.35
N VAL A 711 -18.64 -23.72 9.80
CA VAL A 711 -17.81 -24.17 10.93
C VAL A 711 -18.19 -23.36 12.18
N PRO A 712 -18.63 -24.00 13.28
CA PRO A 712 -19.11 -23.29 14.47
C PRO A 712 -17.98 -22.66 15.30
N GLY A 713 -18.35 -21.86 16.31
CA GLY A 713 -17.43 -21.31 17.31
C GLY A 713 -16.45 -20.28 16.75
N GLY A 714 -16.81 -19.60 15.66
CA GLY A 714 -15.93 -18.68 14.94
C GLY A 714 -14.74 -19.36 14.24
N GLY A 715 -14.83 -20.67 14.01
CA GLY A 715 -13.79 -21.44 13.33
C GLY A 715 -13.83 -21.31 11.81
N GLY A 716 -12.69 -21.55 11.16
CA GLY A 716 -12.59 -21.62 9.71
C GLY A 716 -11.22 -22.08 9.24
N ALA A 717 -10.90 -21.80 7.98
CA ALA A 717 -9.58 -22.03 7.42
C ALA A 717 -8.66 -20.84 7.70
N LEU A 718 -7.40 -21.11 8.02
CA LEU A 718 -6.39 -20.08 8.18
C LEU A 718 -5.90 -19.61 6.79
N GLY A 719 -6.13 -18.35 6.49
CA GLY A 719 -5.71 -17.71 5.25
C GLY A 719 -4.60 -16.68 5.46
N ILE A 720 -3.74 -16.55 4.47
CA ILE A 720 -2.73 -15.48 4.34
C ILE A 720 -3.04 -14.71 3.05
N PHE A 721 -3.27 -13.41 3.15
CA PHE A 721 -3.59 -12.54 2.02
C PHE A 721 -2.51 -11.46 1.81
N ASN A 722 -1.87 -11.49 0.64
CA ASN A 722 -0.88 -10.50 0.22
C ASN A 722 -1.56 -9.35 -0.55
N ARG A 723 -1.75 -8.23 0.15
CA ARG A 723 -2.41 -7.03 -0.39
C ARG A 723 -1.71 -6.36 -1.58
N SER A 724 -0.46 -6.71 -1.91
CA SER A 724 0.29 -6.07 -3.00
C SER A 724 0.09 -6.69 -4.38
N VAL A 725 -0.60 -7.82 -4.49
CA VAL A 725 -0.74 -8.55 -5.76
C VAL A 725 -2.11 -8.30 -6.42
N GLY A 726 -3.08 -7.79 -5.65
CA GLY A 726 -4.44 -7.48 -6.11
C GLY A 726 -5.48 -8.51 -5.66
N PRO A 727 -6.69 -8.49 -6.24
CA PRO A 727 -7.73 -9.46 -5.92
C PRO A 727 -7.33 -10.87 -6.37
N PHE A 728 -7.86 -11.86 -5.65
CA PHE A 728 -7.61 -13.27 -5.91
C PHE A 728 -8.71 -13.84 -6.80
N GLU A 729 -8.31 -14.62 -7.81
CA GLU A 729 -9.20 -15.44 -8.63
C GLU A 729 -8.93 -16.89 -8.29
N GLN A 730 -9.85 -17.51 -7.56
CA GLN A 730 -9.77 -18.93 -7.24
C GLN A 730 -9.73 -19.75 -8.53
N ASP A 731 -8.87 -20.76 -8.54
CA ASP A 731 -8.62 -21.70 -9.64
C ASP A 731 -7.91 -21.12 -10.88
N ARG A 732 -7.46 -19.85 -10.85
CA ARG A 732 -6.62 -19.29 -11.92
C ARG A 732 -5.20 -19.85 -11.82
N THR A 733 -4.75 -20.54 -12.88
CA THR A 733 -3.46 -21.23 -12.94
C THR A 733 -2.59 -20.82 -14.13
N ASP A 734 -2.99 -19.77 -14.85
CA ASP A 734 -2.25 -19.26 -16.01
C ASP A 734 -0.80 -18.92 -15.61
N LYS A 735 0.16 -19.22 -16.49
CA LYS A 735 1.59 -18.95 -16.22
C LYS A 735 1.78 -17.46 -15.91
N GLY A 736 2.35 -17.17 -14.73
CA GLY A 736 2.70 -15.83 -14.29
C GLY A 736 1.59 -15.04 -13.60
N TYR A 737 0.40 -15.63 -13.42
CA TYR A 737 -0.53 -15.17 -12.39
C TYR A 737 0.08 -15.42 -11.00
N LEU A 738 0.22 -14.36 -10.20
CA LEU A 738 0.69 -14.46 -8.82
C LEU A 738 -0.55 -14.53 -7.90
N PRO A 739 -0.75 -15.61 -7.14
CA PRO A 739 -1.86 -15.70 -6.21
C PRO A 739 -1.64 -14.75 -5.03
N SER A 740 -2.65 -13.94 -4.70
CA SER A 740 -2.63 -13.06 -3.53
C SER A 740 -3.15 -13.73 -2.26
N PHE A 741 -3.64 -14.97 -2.33
CA PHE A 741 -4.22 -15.68 -1.19
C PHE A 741 -3.68 -17.11 -1.10
N LYS A 742 -3.33 -17.54 0.12
CA LYS A 742 -2.89 -18.90 0.44
C LYS A 742 -3.65 -19.42 1.65
N LEU A 743 -4.09 -20.67 1.58
CA LEU A 743 -4.61 -21.41 2.73
C LEU A 743 -3.50 -22.21 3.40
N VAL A 744 -3.51 -22.19 4.73
CA VAL A 744 -2.65 -23.00 5.59
C VAL A 744 -3.46 -24.21 6.06
N ASP A 745 -2.88 -25.41 6.00
CA ASP A 745 -3.56 -26.69 6.27
C ASP A 745 -4.91 -26.84 5.51
N ALA A 746 -4.83 -26.74 4.19
CA ALA A 746 -5.99 -26.84 3.31
C ALA A 746 -6.63 -28.24 3.23
N ALA A 747 -6.12 -29.24 3.97
CA ALA A 747 -6.63 -30.61 3.94
C ALA A 747 -7.68 -30.86 5.04
N ALA A 748 -7.43 -30.41 6.28
CA ALA A 748 -8.31 -30.68 7.41
C ALA A 748 -9.18 -29.46 7.77
N ALA A 749 -8.60 -28.27 7.82
CA ALA A 749 -9.29 -27.03 8.19
C ALA A 749 -9.70 -26.24 6.94
N THR A 750 -10.59 -26.80 6.12
CA THR A 750 -10.96 -26.22 4.82
C THR A 750 -11.86 -24.99 4.91
N GLY A 751 -12.51 -24.75 6.06
CA GLY A 751 -13.53 -23.70 6.23
C GLY A 751 -14.82 -23.98 5.44
N ARG A 752 -14.96 -25.16 4.85
CA ARG A 752 -16.13 -25.58 4.06
C ARG A 752 -16.96 -26.62 4.81
N SER A 753 -18.14 -26.93 4.28
CA SER A 753 -18.94 -28.05 4.78
C SER A 753 -18.11 -29.35 4.75
N GLY A 754 -18.09 -30.08 5.86
CA GLY A 754 -17.28 -31.29 6.02
C GLY A 754 -15.85 -31.07 6.52
N ALA A 755 -15.43 -29.84 6.82
CA ALA A 755 -14.14 -29.58 7.48
C ALA A 755 -14.02 -30.38 8.78
N THR A 756 -12.91 -31.10 8.94
CA THR A 756 -12.66 -31.94 10.12
C THR A 756 -11.98 -31.17 11.24
N ALA A 757 -11.24 -30.11 10.90
CA ALA A 757 -10.55 -29.24 11.84
C ALA A 757 -10.88 -27.76 11.59
N ALA A 758 -10.45 -26.88 12.49
CA ALA A 758 -10.66 -25.45 12.36
C ALA A 758 -9.56 -24.64 13.05
N TYR A 759 -9.29 -23.45 12.51
CA TYR A 759 -8.49 -22.40 13.16
C TYR A 759 -9.36 -21.22 13.57
N ARG A 760 -8.89 -20.47 14.57
CA ARG A 760 -9.38 -19.12 14.90
C ARG A 760 -8.29 -18.25 15.51
N SER A 761 -8.51 -16.93 15.48
CA SER A 761 -7.68 -15.93 16.18
C SER A 761 -6.18 -16.01 15.87
N PRO A 762 -5.76 -15.89 14.60
CA PRO A 762 -4.34 -15.98 14.25
C PRO A 762 -3.56 -14.71 14.62
N VAL A 763 -2.32 -14.87 15.09
CA VAL A 763 -1.37 -13.78 15.35
C VAL A 763 0.03 -14.21 14.92
N THR A 764 0.83 -13.28 14.38
CA THR A 764 2.21 -13.57 13.97
C THR A 764 3.14 -13.67 15.19
N MET A 765 3.97 -14.71 15.21
CA MET A 765 5.03 -14.93 16.18
C MET A 765 6.32 -14.20 15.77
N PRO A 766 7.22 -13.91 16.73
CA PRO A 766 8.47 -13.19 16.47
C PRO A 766 9.41 -13.87 15.45
N ASP A 767 9.36 -15.19 15.33
CA ASP A 767 10.12 -15.97 14.35
C ASP A 767 9.44 -16.06 12.97
N GLY A 768 8.24 -15.48 12.84
CA GLY A 768 7.42 -15.49 11.62
C GLY A 768 6.38 -16.61 11.54
N GLN A 769 6.35 -17.56 12.47
CA GLN A 769 5.27 -18.54 12.54
C GLN A 769 3.94 -17.86 12.88
N ILE A 770 2.84 -18.58 12.73
CA ILE A 770 1.50 -18.08 13.09
C ILE A 770 1.06 -18.83 14.35
N MET A 771 0.85 -18.11 15.45
CA MET A 771 0.16 -18.67 16.61
C MET A 771 -1.35 -18.56 16.35
N ALA A 772 -2.07 -19.67 16.53
CA ALA A 772 -3.52 -19.71 16.38
C ALA A 772 -4.14 -20.69 17.36
N SER A 773 -5.45 -20.57 17.55
CA SER A 773 -6.23 -21.59 18.23
C SER A 773 -6.71 -22.62 17.23
N TYR A 774 -6.39 -23.89 17.49
CA TYR A 774 -6.71 -25.00 16.59
C TYR A 774 -7.60 -26.03 17.27
N ALA A 775 -8.69 -26.39 16.61
CA ALA A 775 -9.56 -27.49 16.99
C ALA A 775 -9.31 -28.67 16.02
N PRO A 776 -8.75 -29.81 16.48
CA PRO A 776 -8.54 -30.99 15.63
C PRO A 776 -9.85 -31.69 15.22
N THR A 777 -10.95 -31.34 15.88
CA THR A 777 -12.29 -31.81 15.57
C THR A 777 -13.20 -30.60 15.60
N ALA A 778 -13.59 -30.12 14.42
CA ALA A 778 -14.32 -28.87 14.24
C ALA A 778 -15.61 -28.80 15.08
N GLY A 779 -16.35 -29.91 15.22
CA GLY A 779 -17.56 -29.96 16.04
C GLY A 779 -17.33 -30.00 17.56
N ALA A 780 -16.15 -30.44 18.03
CA ALA A 780 -15.84 -30.54 19.45
C ALA A 780 -15.40 -29.21 20.05
N LEU A 781 -14.84 -28.31 19.23
CA LEU A 781 -14.39 -26.96 19.63
C LEU A 781 -13.46 -27.00 20.86
N ALA A 782 -12.62 -28.04 20.93
CA ALA A 782 -11.58 -28.22 21.94
C ALA A 782 -10.29 -27.51 21.47
N TRP A 783 -10.30 -26.18 21.59
CA TRP A 783 -9.24 -25.32 21.07
C TRP A 783 -7.95 -25.46 21.90
N ARG A 784 -6.82 -25.62 21.20
CA ARG A 784 -5.46 -25.56 21.77
C ARG A 784 -4.65 -24.50 21.05
N LEU A 785 -3.63 -23.95 21.72
CA LEU A 785 -2.71 -23.01 21.10
C LEU A 785 -1.65 -23.78 20.32
N VAL A 786 -1.47 -23.40 19.05
CA VAL A 786 -0.51 -24.03 18.14
C VAL A 786 0.31 -22.95 17.44
N ALA A 787 1.55 -23.27 17.12
CA ALA A 787 2.37 -22.55 16.16
C ALA A 787 2.27 -23.26 14.82
N VAL A 788 2.05 -22.49 13.75
CA VAL A 788 1.93 -23.01 12.39
C VAL A 788 2.98 -22.35 11.53
N ASN A 789 3.80 -23.15 10.88
CA ASN A 789 4.75 -22.67 9.90
C ASN A 789 4.00 -22.36 8.58
N PRO A 790 3.91 -21.09 8.16
CA PRO A 790 3.13 -20.70 6.98
C PRO A 790 3.74 -21.20 5.66
N ARG A 791 5.00 -21.65 5.66
CA ARG A 791 5.70 -22.21 4.49
C ARG A 791 5.44 -23.71 4.36
N THR A 792 5.74 -24.47 5.41
CA THR A 792 5.68 -25.94 5.39
C THR A 792 4.32 -26.51 5.80
N ASN A 793 3.44 -25.67 6.35
CA ASN A 793 2.21 -26.06 7.05
C ASN A 793 2.46 -26.95 8.28
N ALA A 794 3.71 -27.06 8.74
CA ALA A 794 4.02 -27.81 9.95
C ALA A 794 3.36 -27.13 11.16
N GLN A 795 2.70 -27.93 11.98
CA GLN A 795 1.98 -27.45 13.16
C GLN A 795 2.60 -28.05 14.43
N THR A 796 2.90 -27.19 15.40
CA THR A 796 3.43 -27.56 16.72
C THR A 796 2.43 -27.13 17.79
N THR A 797 2.07 -28.02 18.72
CA THR A 797 1.23 -27.63 19.87
C THR A 797 2.08 -26.86 20.88
N LEU A 798 1.72 -25.62 21.16
CA LEU A 798 2.38 -24.79 22.17
C LEU A 798 1.79 -25.06 23.56
N LEU A 799 0.46 -25.12 23.64
CA LEU A 799 -0.24 -25.33 24.90
C LEU A 799 -1.61 -25.98 24.67
N ALA A 800 -1.91 -27.02 25.43
CA ALA A 800 -3.20 -27.71 25.41
C ALA A 800 -3.93 -27.53 26.74
N PRO A 801 -5.25 -27.28 26.72
CA PRO A 801 -6.04 -27.13 27.94
C PRO A 801 -6.30 -28.47 28.62
N ALA A 802 -6.69 -28.41 29.89
CA ALA A 802 -7.24 -29.57 30.60
C ALA A 802 -8.54 -30.06 29.92
N GLY A 803 -8.94 -31.30 30.22
CA GLY A 803 -10.14 -31.90 29.63
C GLY A 803 -11.40 -31.03 29.84
N GLY A 804 -12.16 -30.79 28.76
CA GLY A 804 -13.38 -29.97 28.79
C GLY A 804 -13.15 -28.45 28.72
N ARG A 805 -11.90 -27.99 28.60
CA ARG A 805 -11.52 -26.59 28.44
C ARG A 805 -10.97 -26.31 27.04
N ALA A 806 -10.89 -25.03 26.68
CA ALA A 806 -10.46 -24.54 25.38
C ALA A 806 -9.70 -23.22 25.51
N TYR A 807 -8.58 -23.08 24.81
CA TYR A 807 -7.77 -21.85 24.75
C TYR A 807 -7.99 -21.10 23.44
N VAL A 808 -8.47 -19.86 23.54
CA VAL A 808 -8.82 -19.03 22.38
C VAL A 808 -8.35 -17.59 22.51
N ASP A 809 -8.33 -16.87 21.37
CA ASP A 809 -8.07 -15.44 21.28
C ASP A 809 -6.73 -15.02 21.91
N ALA A 810 -5.66 -15.75 21.58
CA ALA A 810 -4.32 -15.48 22.11
C ALA A 810 -3.69 -14.24 21.47
N VAL A 811 -3.05 -13.42 22.30
CA VAL A 811 -2.31 -12.21 21.92
C VAL A 811 -0.96 -12.16 22.63
N LEU A 812 0.03 -11.61 21.93
CA LEU A 812 1.42 -11.50 22.40
C LEU A 812 1.64 -10.11 23.00
N ALA A 813 2.17 -10.03 24.21
CA ALA A 813 2.45 -8.74 24.86
C ALA A 813 3.82 -8.18 24.40
N ILE A 814 3.86 -7.72 23.15
CA ILE A 814 5.06 -7.14 22.53
C ILE A 814 5.07 -5.63 22.77
N LYS A 815 6.15 -5.13 23.36
CA LYS A 815 6.40 -3.71 23.54
C LYS A 815 7.04 -3.12 22.29
N TYR A 816 6.53 -1.98 21.83
CA TYR A 816 7.06 -1.24 20.69
C TYR A 816 6.82 0.29 20.82
N PRO A 817 7.61 1.13 20.15
CA PRO A 817 7.43 2.58 20.19
C PRO A 817 6.09 3.00 19.63
N ALA A 818 5.47 4.04 20.21
CA ALA A 818 4.23 4.62 19.70
C ALA A 818 4.35 5.01 18.22
N ARG A 819 3.38 4.59 17.41
CA ARG A 819 3.31 4.89 15.98
C ARG A 819 2.19 5.89 15.69
N GLN A 820 2.44 6.79 14.75
CA GLN A 820 1.46 7.79 14.34
C GLN A 820 0.26 7.13 13.66
N LEU A 821 -0.90 7.78 13.80
CA LEU A 821 -2.14 7.34 13.17
C LEU A 821 -2.24 7.88 11.75
N TYR A 822 -2.88 7.12 10.86
CA TYR A 822 -2.92 7.45 9.44
C TYR A 822 -4.02 8.46 9.13
N LEU A 823 -3.63 9.63 8.61
CA LEU A 823 -4.54 10.66 8.11
C LEU A 823 -4.58 10.62 6.58
N ASN A 824 -5.71 11.01 5.99
CA ASN A 824 -5.86 11.04 4.55
C ASN A 824 -4.81 11.94 3.91
N ARG A 825 -4.34 11.52 2.74
CA ARG A 825 -3.40 12.27 1.92
C ARG A 825 -4.07 12.49 0.56
N ARG A 826 -4.11 13.73 0.08
CA ARG A 826 -4.59 14.07 -1.28
C ARG A 826 -3.89 13.33 -2.43
N GLN A 827 -2.75 12.70 -2.14
CA GLN A 827 -1.89 11.97 -3.08
C GLN A 827 -2.32 10.52 -3.33
N LEU A 828 -3.39 10.06 -2.68
CA LEU A 828 -3.92 8.71 -2.89
C LEU A 828 -4.95 8.70 -4.03
N VAL A 829 -5.18 7.51 -4.61
CA VAL A 829 -6.26 7.30 -5.60
C VAL A 829 -7.63 7.65 -5.01
N PHE A 830 -7.81 7.44 -3.71
CA PHE A 830 -8.97 7.84 -2.91
C PHE A 830 -8.58 8.97 -1.95
N GLY A 831 -7.70 9.86 -2.43
CA GLY A 831 -7.11 10.93 -1.67
C GLY A 831 -8.08 12.06 -1.44
N GLY A 832 -7.87 12.75 -0.32
CA GLY A 832 -8.82 13.74 0.13
C GLY A 832 -8.31 14.63 1.26
N GLY A 833 -9.24 15.33 1.86
CA GLY A 833 -9.06 16.09 3.10
C GLY A 833 -10.34 16.10 3.91
N THR A 834 -10.35 16.93 4.95
CA THR A 834 -11.53 17.18 5.78
C THR A 834 -11.79 18.68 5.79
N ASP A 835 -13.00 19.07 5.41
CA ASP A 835 -13.56 20.41 5.59
C ASP A 835 -14.21 20.56 6.98
N THR A 836 -14.59 21.79 7.30
CA THR A 836 -15.25 22.20 8.55
C THR A 836 -16.73 21.83 8.62
N ASP A 837 -17.39 21.57 7.50
CA ASP A 837 -18.80 21.12 7.45
C ASP A 837 -18.91 19.64 7.84
N ALA A 838 -18.95 19.36 9.14
CA ALA A 838 -18.97 18.01 9.69
C ALA A 838 -20.25 17.21 9.37
N ASP A 839 -21.32 17.86 8.88
CA ASP A 839 -22.60 17.21 8.57
C ASP A 839 -22.68 16.72 7.11
N HIS A 840 -21.73 17.14 6.27
CA HIS A 840 -21.68 16.76 4.87
C HIS A 840 -20.30 16.23 4.48
N ALA A 841 -20.24 15.64 3.29
CA ALA A 841 -19.04 15.21 2.63
C ALA A 841 -19.14 15.48 1.12
N VAL A 842 -18.02 15.77 0.48
CA VAL A 842 -17.93 15.98 -0.97
C VAL A 842 -17.30 14.76 -1.60
N LEU A 843 -18.05 14.12 -2.50
CA LEU A 843 -17.58 13.00 -3.32
C LEU A 843 -17.40 13.46 -4.76
N TYR A 844 -16.17 13.37 -5.26
CA TYR A 844 -15.82 13.62 -6.65
C TYR A 844 -15.40 12.32 -7.34
N ILE A 845 -16.04 12.01 -8.46
CA ILE A 845 -15.73 10.84 -9.29
C ILE A 845 -15.43 11.34 -10.71
N PRO A 846 -14.15 11.40 -11.14
CA PRO A 846 -13.76 11.87 -12.47
C PRO A 846 -14.26 10.97 -13.61
N ASP A 847 -14.57 9.70 -13.35
CA ASP A 847 -15.09 8.74 -14.32
C ASP A 847 -15.95 7.68 -13.60
N ALA A 848 -17.24 7.96 -13.47
CA ALA A 848 -18.16 7.11 -12.72
C ALA A 848 -18.35 5.72 -13.35
N PRO A 849 -18.55 5.58 -14.67
CA PRO A 849 -18.62 4.26 -15.32
C PRO A 849 -17.42 3.37 -15.01
N MET A 850 -16.20 3.91 -15.07
CA MET A 850 -14.99 3.16 -14.71
C MET A 850 -14.94 2.77 -13.25
N THR A 851 -15.18 3.72 -12.36
CA THR A 851 -15.12 3.51 -10.92
C THR A 851 -16.09 2.40 -10.49
N PHE A 852 -17.29 2.37 -11.06
CA PHE A 852 -18.29 1.33 -10.76
C PHE A 852 -17.86 -0.08 -11.19
N THR A 853 -16.98 -0.23 -12.19
CA THR A 853 -16.43 -1.57 -12.53
C THR A 853 -15.59 -2.16 -11.39
N LEU A 854 -14.92 -1.32 -10.58
CA LEU A 854 -14.18 -1.76 -9.40
C LEU A 854 -15.09 -2.03 -8.20
N LEU A 855 -16.14 -1.23 -8.03
CA LEU A 855 -17.08 -1.39 -6.92
C LEU A 855 -17.94 -2.66 -7.06
N THR A 856 -18.11 -3.14 -8.29
CA THR A 856 -19.03 -4.25 -8.61
C THR A 856 -18.36 -5.54 -9.08
N GLY A 857 -17.05 -5.52 -9.39
CA GLY A 857 -16.31 -6.71 -9.83
C GLY A 857 -14.83 -6.68 -9.42
N ASN A 858 -14.31 -7.87 -9.14
CA ASN A 858 -12.96 -8.10 -8.62
C ASN A 858 -12.14 -9.11 -9.46
N LEU A 859 -12.61 -9.49 -10.65
CA LEU A 859 -11.83 -10.34 -11.56
C LEU A 859 -10.88 -9.50 -12.41
N ARG A 860 -9.71 -10.05 -12.75
CA ARG A 860 -8.74 -9.40 -13.65
C ARG A 860 -8.98 -9.83 -15.12
N ARG A 861 -10.25 -9.88 -15.54
CA ARG A 861 -10.69 -10.42 -16.85
C ARG A 861 -11.26 -9.36 -17.80
N GLY A 862 -11.01 -8.08 -17.51
CA GLY A 862 -11.54 -6.95 -18.28
C GLY A 862 -12.64 -6.20 -17.53
N ARG A 863 -13.10 -5.09 -18.11
CA ARG A 863 -14.08 -4.18 -17.48
C ARG A 863 -15.20 -3.78 -18.46
N PRO A 864 -16.48 -3.86 -18.05
CA PRO A 864 -17.61 -3.54 -18.92
C PRO A 864 -17.93 -2.04 -18.95
N VAL A 865 -16.92 -1.21 -19.21
CA VAL A 865 -17.04 0.26 -19.13
C VAL A 865 -18.09 0.79 -20.09
N ASP A 866 -18.10 0.29 -21.34
CA ASP A 866 -19.05 0.72 -22.37
C ASP A 866 -20.50 0.39 -22.01
N ALA A 867 -20.72 -0.70 -21.28
CA ALA A 867 -22.05 -1.02 -20.77
C ALA A 867 -22.51 0.00 -19.71
N PHE A 868 -21.58 0.49 -18.88
CA PHE A 868 -21.89 1.46 -17.82
C PHE A 868 -21.94 2.90 -18.32
N ARG A 869 -21.31 3.22 -19.45
CA ARG A 869 -21.41 4.52 -20.14
C ARG A 869 -22.83 4.85 -20.62
N LYS A 870 -23.75 3.87 -20.63
CA LYS A 870 -25.18 4.09 -20.88
C LYS A 870 -25.88 4.86 -19.76
N ALA A 871 -25.25 4.95 -18.59
CA ALA A 871 -25.78 5.73 -17.48
C ALA A 871 -25.63 7.23 -17.73
N THR A 872 -26.63 8.00 -17.30
CA THR A 872 -26.64 9.46 -17.36
C THR A 872 -26.72 10.09 -15.99
N LYS A 873 -26.95 9.30 -14.93
CA LYS A 873 -27.15 9.79 -13.55
C LYS A 873 -26.44 8.90 -12.52
N LEU A 874 -25.87 9.54 -11.50
CA LEU A 874 -25.54 8.91 -10.22
C LEU A 874 -26.76 9.03 -9.29
N VAL A 875 -27.29 7.90 -8.84
CA VAL A 875 -28.37 7.82 -7.86
C VAL A 875 -27.81 7.38 -6.52
N VAL A 876 -28.17 8.11 -5.47
CA VAL A 876 -27.72 7.85 -4.10
C VAL A 876 -28.92 7.48 -3.25
N GLU A 877 -28.82 6.33 -2.61
CA GLU A 877 -29.84 5.78 -1.72
C GLU A 877 -29.24 5.54 -0.33
N THR A 878 -30.08 5.43 0.68
CA THR A 878 -29.71 5.00 2.03
C THR A 878 -30.63 3.87 2.47
N GLU A 879 -30.15 3.03 3.39
CA GLU A 879 -30.89 1.91 3.92
C GLU A 879 -31.46 2.28 5.29
N GLY A 880 -32.77 2.09 5.44
CA GLY A 880 -33.41 2.24 6.75
C GLY A 880 -32.85 1.23 7.74
N MET A 881 -32.55 1.71 8.95
CA MET A 881 -32.19 0.85 10.07
C MET A 881 -33.35 -0.10 10.41
N CYS A 882 -33.03 -1.32 10.83
CA CYS A 882 -33.99 -2.35 11.22
C CYS A 882 -34.32 -2.20 12.72
N PRO A 883 -35.48 -1.63 13.07
CA PRO A 883 -35.82 -1.35 14.47
C PRO A 883 -36.08 -2.65 15.27
N PRO A 884 -35.82 -2.65 16.59
CA PRO A 884 -36.18 -3.77 17.44
C PRO A 884 -37.69 -4.08 17.38
N GLY A 885 -38.05 -5.33 17.07
CA GLY A 885 -39.43 -5.85 17.17
C GLY A 885 -40.35 -5.67 15.96
N SER A 886 -40.11 -4.72 15.05
CA SER A 886 -40.93 -4.52 13.83
C SER A 886 -40.19 -4.87 12.53
N CYS A 887 -39.01 -5.47 12.63
CA CYS A 887 -38.18 -5.81 11.49
C CYS A 887 -38.51 -7.21 10.94
N THR A 888 -38.97 -7.28 9.69
CA THR A 888 -39.34 -8.52 9.01
C THR A 888 -38.55 -8.69 7.71
N ARG A 889 -38.04 -9.89 7.42
CA ARG A 889 -37.36 -10.19 6.16
C ARG A 889 -38.37 -10.17 5.00
N GLY A 890 -37.99 -9.54 3.89
CA GLY A 890 -38.71 -9.64 2.63
C GLY A 890 -38.54 -11.00 1.96
N SER A 891 -39.10 -11.14 0.75
CA SER A 891 -39.00 -12.37 -0.06
C SER A 891 -37.58 -12.75 -0.45
N ASN A 892 -36.66 -11.78 -0.47
CA ASN A 892 -35.22 -12.00 -0.69
C ASN A 892 -34.45 -12.41 0.57
N GLY A 893 -35.15 -12.56 1.70
CA GLY A 893 -34.57 -13.07 2.94
C GLY A 893 -33.67 -12.07 3.67
N ILE A 894 -33.84 -10.76 3.42
CA ILE A 894 -33.25 -9.65 4.19
C ILE A 894 -34.32 -8.60 4.50
N TYR A 895 -34.09 -7.76 5.51
CA TYR A 895 -34.87 -6.52 5.68
C TYR A 895 -34.38 -5.47 4.69
N GLU A 896 -35.28 -4.79 3.99
CA GLU A 896 -34.96 -3.65 3.14
C GLU A 896 -35.97 -2.53 3.38
N ASN A 897 -35.45 -1.32 3.58
CA ASN A 897 -36.25 -0.10 3.65
C ASN A 897 -35.46 1.03 2.98
N ARG A 898 -35.22 0.86 1.68
CA ARG A 898 -34.33 1.73 0.92
C ARG A 898 -35.04 3.04 0.57
N MET A 899 -34.34 4.15 0.78
CA MET A 899 -34.83 5.49 0.50
C MET A 899 -33.87 6.22 -0.44
N MET A 900 -34.40 6.82 -1.51
CA MET A 900 -33.58 7.65 -2.40
C MET A 900 -33.30 9.00 -1.74
N LEU A 901 -32.02 9.34 -1.59
CA LEU A 901 -31.59 10.66 -1.12
C LEU A 901 -31.60 11.69 -2.25
N GLY A 902 -31.34 11.25 -3.47
CA GLY A 902 -31.43 12.06 -4.69
C GLY A 902 -30.54 11.53 -5.82
N ALA A 903 -30.41 12.33 -6.87
CA ALA A 903 -29.64 11.99 -8.06
C ALA A 903 -28.88 13.18 -8.65
N ALA A 904 -27.70 12.92 -9.19
CA ALA A 904 -26.89 13.87 -9.94
C ALA A 904 -26.71 13.42 -11.38
N ASP A 905 -26.81 14.35 -12.33
CA ASP A 905 -26.53 14.06 -13.73
C ASP A 905 -25.00 13.91 -13.89
N LEU A 906 -24.60 12.95 -14.70
CA LEU A 906 -23.20 12.79 -15.12
C LEU A 906 -22.90 13.81 -16.22
N ASP A 907 -21.69 14.37 -16.20
CA ASP A 907 -21.21 15.19 -17.31
C ASP A 907 -20.90 14.36 -18.55
N ASP A 908 -20.67 15.01 -19.70
CA ASP A 908 -20.41 14.36 -20.98
C ASP A 908 -19.20 13.39 -20.96
N ASP A 909 -18.23 13.65 -20.07
CA ASP A 909 -17.07 12.78 -19.83
C ASP A 909 -17.33 11.66 -18.79
N GLY A 910 -18.54 11.58 -18.25
CA GLY A 910 -18.98 10.66 -17.20
C GLY A 910 -18.53 11.04 -15.79
N SER A 911 -18.01 12.25 -15.59
CA SER A 911 -17.63 12.77 -14.27
C SER A 911 -18.83 13.28 -13.48
N VAL A 912 -18.71 13.26 -12.16
CA VAL A 912 -19.73 13.77 -11.24
C VAL A 912 -19.12 14.25 -9.92
N LYS A 913 -19.68 15.31 -9.36
CA LYS A 913 -19.27 15.87 -8.07
C LYS A 913 -20.51 16.19 -7.23
N VAL A 914 -20.63 15.56 -6.07
CA VAL A 914 -21.82 15.63 -5.21
C VAL A 914 -21.45 15.95 -3.77
N ARG A 915 -22.36 16.63 -3.07
CA ARG A 915 -22.32 16.84 -1.62
C ARG A 915 -23.39 15.96 -0.99
N LEU A 916 -22.96 15.02 -0.15
CA LEU A 916 -23.80 14.01 0.50
C LEU A 916 -23.83 14.24 2.02
N PRO A 917 -24.85 13.76 2.74
CA PRO A 917 -24.82 13.74 4.19
C PRO A 917 -23.68 12.84 4.69
N SER A 918 -22.91 13.32 5.66
CA SER A 918 -21.93 12.51 6.37
C SER A 918 -22.63 11.58 7.37
N LYS A 919 -21.87 10.66 7.99
CA LYS A 919 -22.36 9.81 9.10
C LYS A 919 -23.65 9.04 8.75
N THR A 920 -23.72 8.57 7.51
CA THR A 920 -24.89 7.92 6.91
C THR A 920 -24.42 6.84 5.94
N GLY A 921 -24.93 5.61 6.09
CA GLY A 921 -24.76 4.55 5.10
C GLY A 921 -25.45 4.89 3.79
N VAL A 922 -24.71 4.85 2.68
CA VAL A 922 -25.19 5.14 1.33
C VAL A 922 -24.94 3.97 0.39
N VAL A 923 -25.84 3.80 -0.58
CA VAL A 923 -25.70 2.86 -1.70
C VAL A 923 -25.70 3.68 -2.98
N LEU A 924 -24.66 3.52 -3.78
CA LEU A 924 -24.51 4.25 -5.04
C LEU A 924 -24.94 3.36 -6.21
N SER A 925 -25.62 3.97 -7.18
CA SER A 925 -25.98 3.32 -8.45
C SER A 925 -25.83 4.26 -9.62
N LEU A 926 -25.49 3.70 -10.79
CA LEU A 926 -25.55 4.41 -12.05
C LEU A 926 -26.87 4.04 -12.74
N ALA A 927 -27.57 5.04 -13.23
CA ALA A 927 -28.88 4.90 -13.86
C ALA A 927 -28.99 5.75 -15.12
N ASN A 928 -29.99 5.45 -15.93
CA ASN A 928 -30.47 6.29 -17.02
C ASN A 928 -32.01 6.38 -16.94
N ASP A 929 -32.65 6.94 -17.96
CA ASP A 929 -34.10 7.12 -17.97
C ASP A 929 -34.88 5.79 -18.07
N ASP A 930 -34.22 4.70 -18.48
CA ASP A 930 -34.80 3.34 -18.52
C ASP A 930 -34.64 2.58 -17.19
N GLY A 931 -33.84 3.08 -16.25
CA GLY A 931 -33.64 2.51 -14.92
C GLY A 931 -32.17 2.36 -14.50
N THR A 932 -31.95 1.49 -13.52
CA THR A 932 -30.61 1.22 -12.97
C THR A 932 -29.76 0.44 -13.97
N VAL A 933 -28.61 0.99 -14.34
CA VAL A 933 -27.61 0.34 -15.20
C VAL A 933 -26.72 -0.58 -14.37
N ILE A 934 -26.23 -0.09 -13.23
CA ILE A 934 -25.43 -0.87 -12.29
C ILE A 934 -25.55 -0.31 -10.89
N LYS A 935 -25.46 -1.19 -9.88
CA LYS A 935 -25.64 -0.84 -8.47
C LYS A 935 -24.59 -1.51 -7.59
N MET A 936 -24.14 -0.79 -6.57
CA MET A 936 -23.34 -1.39 -5.51
C MET A 936 -24.16 -2.39 -4.69
N GLY A 937 -23.62 -3.58 -4.45
CA GLY A 937 -24.23 -4.60 -3.59
C GLY A 937 -23.98 -4.38 -2.09
N GLU A 938 -23.44 -3.23 -1.71
CA GLU A 938 -22.94 -2.97 -0.36
C GLU A 938 -23.06 -1.48 -0.03
N GLU A 939 -23.18 -1.18 1.26
CA GLU A 939 -23.17 0.20 1.75
C GLU A 939 -21.74 0.76 1.76
N HIS A 940 -21.67 2.07 1.56
CA HIS A 940 -20.50 2.91 1.74
C HIS A 940 -20.86 4.01 2.73
N GLN A 941 -19.87 4.73 3.24
CA GLN A 941 -20.10 5.89 4.10
C GLN A 941 -19.02 6.91 3.81
N LEU A 942 -19.34 8.18 4.10
CA LEU A 942 -18.37 9.26 4.08
C LEU A 942 -18.26 9.86 5.48
N GLY A 943 -17.02 10.19 5.85
CA GLY A 943 -16.66 10.78 7.12
C GLY A 943 -17.16 12.21 7.28
N PRO A 944 -17.17 12.74 8.51
CA PRO A 944 -17.55 14.13 8.78
C PRO A 944 -16.61 15.11 8.06
N GLY A 945 -17.14 15.97 7.19
CA GLY A 945 -16.36 16.93 6.42
C GLY A 945 -15.49 16.30 5.34
N GLU A 946 -15.62 15.00 5.04
CA GLU A 946 -14.73 14.34 4.09
C GLU A 946 -14.85 14.95 2.68
N GLU A 947 -13.72 15.37 2.12
CA GLU A 947 -13.59 15.67 0.69
C GLU A 947 -12.80 14.54 0.04
N ILE A 948 -13.44 13.69 -0.74
CA ILE A 948 -12.80 12.53 -1.38
C ILE A 948 -12.90 12.62 -2.90
N ALA A 949 -11.78 12.33 -3.57
CA ALA A 949 -11.74 12.13 -5.02
C ALA A 949 -11.45 10.65 -5.32
N MET A 950 -12.36 9.97 -6.01
CA MET A 950 -12.14 8.61 -6.52
C MET A 950 -11.45 8.69 -7.88
N GLY A 951 -10.13 8.93 -7.89
CA GLY A 951 -9.29 9.26 -9.06
C GLY A 951 -9.11 8.17 -10.13
N VAL A 952 -10.11 7.31 -10.36
CA VAL A 952 -10.05 6.19 -11.29
C VAL A 952 -10.58 6.63 -12.66
N ARG A 953 -9.77 6.56 -13.73
CA ARG A 953 -10.19 6.90 -15.10
C ARG A 953 -9.85 5.82 -16.13
N GLN A 954 -10.64 5.76 -17.20
CA GLN A 954 -10.40 4.84 -18.33
C GLN A 954 -9.26 5.36 -19.21
N THR A 955 -9.21 6.67 -19.35
CA THR A 955 -8.38 7.36 -20.32
C THR A 955 -7.28 8.14 -19.65
N ILE A 956 -6.09 8.06 -20.22
CA ILE A 956 -4.94 8.87 -19.84
C ILE A 956 -4.41 9.61 -21.07
N LYS A 957 -3.63 10.66 -20.85
CA LYS A 957 -2.83 11.30 -21.90
C LYS A 957 -1.50 10.56 -22.03
N ASN A 958 -1.21 10.03 -23.21
CA ASN A 958 0.12 9.49 -23.50
C ASN A 958 1.15 10.62 -23.65
N PHE A 959 2.44 10.28 -23.81
CA PHE A 959 3.52 11.27 -23.95
C PHE A 959 3.43 12.12 -25.23
N ALA A 960 2.68 11.66 -26.24
CA ALA A 960 2.36 12.44 -27.43
C ALA A 960 1.15 13.37 -27.23
N GLY A 961 0.58 13.42 -26.02
CA GLY A 961 -0.60 14.22 -25.68
C GLY A 961 -1.92 13.63 -26.19
N GLN A 962 -1.91 12.42 -26.74
CA GLN A 962 -3.10 11.74 -27.24
C GLN A 962 -3.84 11.05 -26.09
N THR A 963 -5.18 11.08 -26.14
CA THR A 963 -6.01 10.30 -25.22
C THR A 963 -5.96 8.83 -25.62
N VAL A 964 -5.60 7.95 -24.69
CA VAL A 964 -5.60 6.50 -24.90
C VAL A 964 -6.42 5.82 -23.81
N ASN A 965 -7.15 4.76 -24.15
CA ASN A 965 -7.94 3.94 -23.23
C ASN A 965 -7.04 2.97 -22.45
N LEU A 966 -6.08 3.51 -21.72
CA LEU A 966 -5.18 2.73 -20.88
C LEU A 966 -5.55 2.97 -19.42
N TYR A 967 -5.84 1.87 -18.74
CA TYR A 967 -6.06 1.85 -17.32
C TYR A 967 -4.73 2.06 -16.61
N ASP A 968 -4.68 3.05 -15.72
CA ASP A 968 -3.42 3.38 -15.03
C ASP A 968 -2.87 2.16 -14.28
N ALA A 969 -1.53 2.02 -14.29
CA ALA A 969 -0.84 0.88 -13.72
C ALA A 969 -1.14 0.66 -12.23
N VAL A 970 -1.44 1.71 -11.44
CA VAL A 970 -1.81 1.58 -10.03
C VAL A 970 -3.05 0.69 -9.90
N CYS A 971 -4.09 0.99 -10.66
CA CYS A 971 -5.35 0.26 -10.59
C CYS A 971 -5.30 -1.01 -11.45
N GLY A 972 -4.73 -0.96 -12.65
CA GLY A 972 -4.65 -2.09 -13.58
C GLY A 972 -3.68 -3.18 -13.16
N GLY A 973 -2.56 -2.82 -12.51
CA GLY A 973 -1.61 -3.78 -11.98
C GLY A 973 -2.23 -4.65 -10.88
N CYS A 974 -3.11 -4.08 -10.07
CA CYS A 974 -3.85 -4.78 -9.02
C CYS A 974 -5.12 -5.44 -9.55
N HIS A 975 -6.05 -4.70 -10.13
CA HIS A 975 -7.39 -5.18 -10.47
C HIS A 975 -7.54 -5.68 -11.91
N GLY A 976 -6.47 -5.75 -12.70
CA GLY A 976 -6.53 -6.10 -14.12
C GLY A 976 -6.96 -4.92 -15.00
N THR A 977 -6.66 -5.03 -16.29
CA THR A 977 -6.86 -3.96 -17.28
C THR A 977 -8.30 -3.86 -17.74
N VAL A 978 -8.64 -2.77 -18.45
CA VAL A 978 -9.97 -2.60 -19.05
C VAL A 978 -10.24 -3.65 -20.13
N THR A 979 -9.24 -4.00 -20.93
CA THR A 979 -9.37 -4.96 -22.04
C THR A 979 -9.32 -6.43 -21.58
N GLY A 980 -8.87 -6.68 -20.34
CA GLY A 980 -8.59 -8.03 -19.83
C GLY A 980 -7.21 -8.56 -20.25
N ARG A 981 -6.46 -7.82 -21.08
CA ARG A 981 -5.08 -8.14 -21.44
C ARG A 981 -4.14 -7.57 -20.39
N GLU A 982 -3.35 -8.40 -19.70
CA GLU A 982 -2.53 -7.98 -18.55
C GLU A 982 -1.45 -6.95 -18.92
N LEU A 983 -1.03 -6.89 -20.18
CA LEU A 983 -0.04 -5.92 -20.68
C LEU A 983 -0.61 -4.56 -21.08
N ASP A 984 -1.94 -4.37 -21.06
CA ASP A 984 -2.58 -3.09 -21.38
C ASP A 984 -2.61 -2.16 -20.14
N VAL A 985 -1.46 -2.01 -19.48
CA VAL A 985 -1.20 -1.11 -18.35
C VAL A 985 -0.22 0.00 -18.74
N PHE A 986 -0.36 1.17 -18.13
CA PHE A 986 0.52 2.30 -18.39
C PHE A 986 0.87 3.01 -17.08
N VAL A 987 2.16 3.30 -16.85
CA VAL A 987 2.63 3.99 -15.65
C VAL A 987 2.50 5.51 -15.85
N THR A 988 1.52 6.16 -15.23
CA THR A 988 1.40 7.63 -15.23
C THR A 988 1.46 8.22 -13.82
N PRO A 989 1.93 9.47 -13.67
CA PRO A 989 1.73 10.24 -12.44
C PRO A 989 0.27 10.70 -12.22
N ASP A 990 -0.54 10.81 -13.28
CA ASP A 990 -1.86 11.48 -13.27
C ASP A 990 -2.90 10.76 -12.39
N ALA A 991 -2.82 9.42 -12.29
CA ALA A 991 -3.77 8.61 -11.53
C ALA A 991 -3.64 8.71 -10.00
N LEU A 992 -2.54 9.26 -9.49
CA LEU A 992 -2.33 9.48 -8.06
C LEU A 992 -2.87 10.83 -7.60
N THR A 993 -3.49 11.56 -8.51
CA THR A 993 -3.94 12.92 -8.26
C THR A 993 -5.45 12.98 -8.45
N GLY A 994 -6.18 13.39 -7.40
CA GLY A 994 -7.52 13.97 -7.57
C GLY A 994 -7.52 15.24 -8.46
N ALA A 995 -6.35 15.65 -8.97
CA ALA A 995 -6.16 16.72 -9.93
C ALA A 995 -6.46 16.32 -11.38
N SER A 996 -6.80 15.05 -11.63
CA SER A 996 -7.35 14.58 -12.90
C SER A 996 -8.42 15.52 -13.46
N ALA A 997 -8.11 16.19 -14.57
CA ALA A 997 -9.00 17.18 -15.21
C ALA A 997 -10.29 16.52 -15.70
N SER A 998 -11.46 16.96 -15.23
CA SER A 998 -12.78 16.52 -15.69
C SER A 998 -13.73 17.71 -15.79
N ALA A 999 -14.84 17.52 -16.50
CA ALA A 999 -15.89 18.52 -16.60
C ALA A 999 -16.48 18.92 -15.24
N SER A 1000 -16.55 17.99 -14.28
CA SER A 1000 -17.13 18.25 -12.96
C SER A 1000 -16.15 18.80 -11.93
N GLN A 1001 -14.85 18.82 -12.20
CA GLN A 1001 -13.80 19.16 -11.21
C GLN A 1001 -14.00 20.56 -10.60
N THR A 1002 -14.21 21.56 -11.45
CA THR A 1002 -14.37 22.98 -11.06
C THR A 1002 -15.82 23.37 -10.80
N LYS A 1003 -16.77 22.43 -10.91
CA LYS A 1003 -18.17 22.69 -10.61
C LYS A 1003 -18.40 22.69 -9.11
N GLU A 1004 -19.42 23.44 -8.71
CA GLU A 1004 -19.98 23.32 -7.36
C GLU A 1004 -20.60 21.93 -7.19
N PRO A 1005 -20.38 21.24 -6.05
CA PRO A 1005 -20.93 19.92 -5.82
C PRO A 1005 -22.46 19.97 -5.75
N LYS A 1006 -23.14 19.08 -6.49
CA LYS A 1006 -24.60 18.97 -6.44
C LYS A 1006 -25.03 18.39 -5.09
N ALA A 1007 -25.84 19.13 -4.33
CA ALA A 1007 -26.39 18.66 -3.06
C ALA A 1007 -27.36 17.49 -3.27
N ILE A 1008 -27.21 16.43 -2.50
CA ILE A 1008 -28.09 15.26 -2.47
C ILE A 1008 -28.38 14.92 -1.02
N GLY A 1009 -29.67 14.77 -0.69
CA GLY A 1009 -30.09 14.54 0.69
C GLY A 1009 -30.12 15.81 1.55
N PRO A 1010 -30.44 15.66 2.85
CA PRO A 1010 -30.53 16.74 3.81
C PRO A 1010 -29.17 17.39 4.11
#